data_AF-A0A8S9BBG6-F1
#
_entry.id   AF-A0A8S9BBG6-F1
#
_cell.length_a   1.000
_cell.length_b   1.000
_cell.length_c   1.000
_cell.angle_alpha   90.00
_cell.angle_beta   90.00
_cell.angle_gamma   90.00
#
_symmetry.space_group_name_H-M   'P 1'
#
loop_
_entity.id
_entity.type
_entity.pdbx_description
1 polymer ?
#
loop_
_entity_poly.entity_id
_entity_poly.type
_entity_poly.pdbx_seq_one_letter_code
_entity_poly.pdbx_strand_id
1 'polypeptide(L)'
;MPASGSLRGVTKEPGFDTLQLHAGQEPDPVNGSRAVPLFQTCSYNFMDAADGASKFAWAKDGYVYTRMGNPTISVLEQRLTMLEGGVGAVATASGHAAQFMALTSVMESGHNFVSTSWLYGGTYNQFRVYLKKFNIHVKWVEGQDPKAIAAAIDENTRAVYLETIGNPKHNVPDIAAIAKVAHDAGIPLIVDNTFGMGGYVQQPFKLGADIITHSVTKWIGGHGTSMGGIVIDGGRFDWSKSGKFPGFTEEADGYHGMKFWDAYGYKALSAKLRMDAMRDLGPCMSPFNAWLFLMGLETLSLRGARHCENALAFAEWLEAHPLVKWVLYPGLKSHPDHEYASKNLKNGYGGVLTFGVDGNIDEVSAVVDNLKLCSHLANVGDAKTLIIHPWRTTHQQLPDEEKIQAGVTPDLIRHEDRIVRETRKANQEEILGSACQSRVLGMCINRGKTCVYTQSKRGGSRIRRRRASSDDEKPPTTNNNELNQCALSILPPIDEVGDSFSGPLRLVAPGGGLKQLDFSLDDTDFIFDSIFSAQGDSLDSGYETSEHAATLSEIDQPKSYIRVYQTDEDILNAYYVYIHPYFPVLPPPEPHQVIDNPDFGVRRAPDAIFSSQTNPDFEPSTPLSLAISASLSLIPHPDDPNPSSIESVHLRREQAQAFAQSAFESIEIESELVESGTEPGEALSSDPAPLTRKPFHPQLPLENESIVALLMLSTYEYAQRGNIAKMRNRAGQAVNAAMNLGLHAKGNEEGYYAEANRRTWWMTYILVCQGAILSNSTPPILLYDPRFTTAGPTYIGDPMAWTVFLQSQQAITSSTQFVIDLDATLKQGTNSTAIWDRMLELESIIEPLINQADTWTLSTNPQPDLDQSELVVGQALRGMARIKLNSARIKLHRYCAFSDVPVFSKKHCDLRSSSEVSSPGSGTPAAPSCGCSNTFHNLPTAADLSNSPMSTMSSPPIGCGILPYSSHYSAKVCLKSAFNIALSFQSLPYPQPIRPNDPLSFFPEMRTDTKAPRMIPVFACCAMQSSYAFIMLSYKMKAMKFMGAVVESKDAQAMKLMGQLSEGLQMILTALKNYSTAYEALGGMSGQIEVAAQSINAMPTNGMMDGNFS
;
A
#
# COMPACT_ATOMS: atom_id res chain seq x y z
N MET A 1 6.57 -43.01 27.14
CA MET A 1 8.04 -42.80 27.13
C MET A 1 8.29 -41.30 27.17
N PRO A 2 9.32 -40.79 27.87
CA PRO A 2 9.42 -39.36 28.13
C PRO A 2 9.55 -38.63 26.79
N ALA A 3 8.66 -37.68 26.54
CA ALA A 3 8.77 -36.79 25.41
C ALA A 3 10.20 -36.23 25.40
N SER A 4 10.92 -36.36 24.29
CA SER A 4 12.26 -35.80 24.13
C SER A 4 12.20 -34.28 24.03
N GLY A 5 11.67 -33.62 25.06
CA GLY A 5 11.18 -32.25 25.01
C GLY A 5 10.82 -31.67 26.38
N SER A 6 11.53 -32.01 27.47
CA SER A 6 11.57 -31.07 28.58
C SER A 6 12.50 -29.92 28.19
N LEU A 7 12.07 -28.68 28.39
CA LEU A 7 13.00 -27.54 28.38
C LEU A 7 14.17 -27.86 29.33
N ARG A 8 15.42 -27.68 28.87
CA ARG A 8 16.59 -28.06 29.67
C ARG A 8 16.54 -27.32 31.02
N GLY A 9 16.66 -28.06 32.12
CA GLY A 9 16.70 -27.50 33.47
C GLY A 9 15.33 -27.17 34.10
N VAL A 10 14.20 -27.55 33.50
CA VAL A 10 12.87 -27.35 34.09
C VAL A 10 12.37 -28.64 34.76
N THR A 11 12.00 -28.55 36.04
CA THR A 11 11.60 -29.71 36.88
C THR A 11 10.14 -30.13 36.72
N LYS A 12 9.31 -29.32 36.04
CA LYS A 12 7.89 -29.58 35.76
C LYS A 12 7.64 -29.52 34.26
N GLU A 13 6.76 -30.38 33.74
CA GLU A 13 6.35 -30.32 32.34
C GLU A 13 5.72 -28.93 32.03
N PRO A 14 6.28 -28.19 31.06
CA PRO A 14 5.78 -26.86 30.71
C PRO A 14 4.42 -26.93 30.00
N GLY A 15 3.56 -25.93 30.25
CA GLY A 15 2.27 -25.81 29.57
C GLY A 15 2.40 -25.33 28.12
N PHE A 16 1.28 -25.35 27.38
CA PHE A 16 1.23 -24.97 25.95
C PHE A 16 1.82 -23.56 25.69
N ASP A 17 1.41 -22.56 26.46
CA ASP A 17 1.88 -21.17 26.31
C ASP A 17 3.39 -21.02 26.55
N THR A 18 3.97 -21.86 27.40
CA THR A 18 5.42 -21.90 27.61
C THR A 18 6.13 -22.60 26.45
N LEU A 19 5.56 -23.70 25.97
CA LEU A 19 6.10 -24.46 24.84
C LEU A 19 6.10 -23.64 23.54
N GLN A 20 5.03 -22.89 23.24
CA GLN A 20 4.95 -22.11 22.00
C GLN A 20 6.00 -21.00 21.92
N LEU A 21 6.54 -20.56 23.06
CA LEU A 21 7.62 -19.57 23.14
C LEU A 21 9.01 -20.19 23.19
N HIS A 22 9.19 -21.31 23.89
CA HIS A 22 10.52 -21.79 24.26
C HIS A 22 10.93 -23.12 23.64
N ALA A 23 9.98 -23.95 23.19
CA ALA A 23 10.30 -25.26 22.67
C ALA A 23 11.20 -25.16 21.40
N GLY A 24 12.15 -26.07 21.30
CA GLY A 24 13.11 -26.14 20.20
C GLY A 24 14.18 -25.04 20.16
N GLN A 25 14.25 -24.16 21.16
CA GLN A 25 15.13 -23.00 21.14
C GLN A 25 15.93 -22.83 22.45
N GLU A 26 17.24 -22.71 22.30
CA GLU A 26 18.16 -22.21 23.33
C GLU A 26 18.80 -20.90 22.83
N PRO A 27 19.34 -20.03 23.71
CA PRO A 27 20.13 -18.88 23.27
C PRO A 27 21.25 -19.33 22.34
N ASP A 28 21.51 -18.56 21.27
CA ASP A 28 22.57 -18.87 20.31
C ASP A 28 23.92 -19.02 21.03
N PRO A 29 24.62 -20.17 20.92
CA PRO A 29 25.81 -20.42 21.72
C PRO A 29 27.02 -19.57 21.28
N VAL A 30 26.98 -18.96 20.09
CA VAL A 30 28.07 -18.13 19.57
C VAL A 30 27.95 -16.69 20.04
N ASN A 31 26.76 -16.08 19.89
CA ASN A 31 26.55 -14.65 20.13
C ASN A 31 25.60 -14.36 21.30
N GLY A 32 24.98 -15.38 21.89
CA GLY A 32 24.00 -15.23 22.98
C GLY A 32 22.64 -14.69 22.53
N SER A 33 22.35 -14.69 21.22
CA SER A 33 21.06 -14.19 20.69
C SER A 33 19.89 -14.95 21.32
N ARG A 34 18.97 -14.22 21.96
CA ARG A 34 17.75 -14.80 22.50
C ARG A 34 16.68 -15.04 21.45
N ALA A 35 16.62 -14.25 20.39
CA ALA A 35 15.75 -14.52 19.25
C ALA A 35 16.38 -15.59 18.35
N VAL A 36 15.55 -16.37 17.66
CA VAL A 36 16.02 -17.35 16.67
C VAL A 36 16.72 -16.60 15.53
N PRO A 37 18.01 -16.86 15.26
CA PRO A 37 18.66 -16.24 14.12
C PRO A 37 18.06 -16.73 12.80
N LEU A 38 18.03 -15.85 11.80
CA LEU A 38 17.65 -16.20 10.44
C LEU A 38 18.88 -16.73 9.68
N PHE A 39 18.98 -18.05 9.54
CA PHE A 39 20.03 -18.69 8.75
C PHE A 39 19.63 -18.72 7.27
N GLN A 40 19.66 -17.56 6.60
CA GLN A 40 19.35 -17.42 5.18
C GLN A 40 20.53 -17.88 4.30
N THR A 41 20.82 -19.19 4.32
CA THR A 41 21.89 -19.83 3.54
C THR A 41 21.36 -21.05 2.80
N CYS A 42 22.04 -21.47 1.73
CA CYS A 42 21.81 -22.74 1.06
C CYS A 42 22.67 -23.88 1.63
N SER A 43 23.92 -23.60 2.03
CA SER A 43 24.93 -24.62 2.33
C SER A 43 25.65 -24.34 3.65
N TYR A 44 26.27 -25.38 4.22
CA TYR A 44 27.04 -25.33 5.46
C TYR A 44 28.44 -25.93 5.28
N ASN A 45 29.45 -25.30 5.87
CA ASN A 45 30.82 -25.83 5.85
C ASN A 45 30.95 -27.11 6.69
N PHE A 46 31.73 -28.06 6.19
CA PHE A 46 32.22 -29.19 6.97
C PHE A 46 33.53 -28.83 7.68
N MET A 47 33.79 -29.47 8.82
CA MET A 47 35.07 -29.28 9.52
C MET A 47 36.22 -29.92 8.72
N ASP A 48 35.98 -31.10 8.18
CA ASP A 48 36.89 -31.86 7.32
C ASP A 48 36.09 -32.88 6.48
N ALA A 49 36.79 -33.66 5.65
CA ALA A 49 36.15 -34.67 4.80
C ALA A 49 35.45 -35.78 5.59
N ALA A 50 35.94 -36.13 6.78
CA ALA A 50 35.34 -37.16 7.63
C ALA A 50 34.04 -36.67 8.28
N ASP A 51 33.98 -35.40 8.68
CA ASP A 51 32.74 -34.73 9.14
C ASP A 51 31.69 -34.70 8.02
N GLY A 52 32.10 -34.34 6.79
CA GLY A 52 31.22 -34.39 5.63
C GLY A 52 30.66 -35.79 5.36
N ALA A 53 31.54 -36.79 5.27
CA ALA A 53 31.14 -38.19 5.07
C ALA A 53 30.18 -38.69 6.16
N SER A 54 30.44 -38.35 7.42
CA SER A 54 29.59 -38.76 8.55
C SER A 54 28.19 -38.13 8.50
N LYS A 55 28.09 -36.86 8.07
CA LYS A 55 26.80 -36.17 7.90
C LYS A 55 26.00 -36.71 6.72
N PHE A 56 26.65 -37.01 5.59
CA PHE A 56 25.99 -37.64 4.44
C PHE A 56 25.57 -39.09 4.70
N ALA A 57 26.33 -39.80 5.53
CA ALA A 57 25.96 -41.13 6.02
C ALA A 57 24.91 -41.08 7.14
N TRP A 58 24.46 -39.88 7.55
CA TRP A 58 23.53 -39.66 8.67
C TRP A 58 23.98 -40.27 10.01
N ALA A 59 25.28 -40.52 10.16
CA ALA A 59 25.91 -41.05 11.37
C ALA A 59 26.20 -39.95 12.41
N LYS A 60 26.14 -38.69 11.98
CA LYS A 60 26.35 -37.50 12.82
C LYS A 60 25.32 -36.43 12.50
N ASP A 61 24.66 -35.91 13.54
CA ASP A 61 23.75 -34.78 13.41
C ASP A 61 24.45 -33.54 12.87
N GLY A 62 23.76 -32.81 11.99
CA GLY A 62 24.25 -31.53 11.47
C GLY A 62 23.54 -31.10 10.20
N TYR A 63 23.94 -29.93 9.72
CA TYR A 63 23.41 -29.35 8.50
C TYR A 63 24.40 -29.53 7.35
N VAL A 64 23.86 -29.81 6.17
CA VAL A 64 24.61 -30.01 4.92
C VAL A 64 24.12 -28.98 3.90
N TYR A 65 22.83 -29.04 3.59
CA TYR A 65 22.16 -28.15 2.65
C TYR A 65 20.74 -27.85 3.18
N THR A 66 20.28 -26.61 3.04
CA THR A 66 19.00 -26.13 3.58
C THR A 66 17.80 -26.94 3.09
N ARG A 67 17.86 -27.49 1.87
CA ARG A 67 16.83 -28.42 1.34
C ARG A 67 16.56 -29.59 2.29
N MET A 68 17.57 -30.10 2.99
CA MET A 68 17.45 -31.25 3.92
C MET A 68 17.31 -30.81 5.38
N GLY A 69 17.83 -29.63 5.74
CA GLY A 69 17.70 -29.09 7.09
C GLY A 69 18.40 -27.74 7.25
N ASN A 70 17.83 -26.90 8.11
CA ASN A 70 18.32 -25.56 8.42
C ASN A 70 18.03 -25.25 9.91
N PRO A 71 18.92 -24.56 10.65
CA PRO A 71 18.71 -24.29 12.07
C PRO A 71 17.42 -23.53 12.37
N THR A 72 17.07 -22.51 11.57
CA THR A 72 15.83 -21.73 11.75
C THR A 72 14.60 -22.62 11.56
N ILE A 73 14.60 -23.46 10.52
CA ILE A 73 13.51 -24.41 10.24
C ILE A 73 13.40 -25.46 11.35
N SER A 74 14.54 -25.93 11.87
CA SER A 74 14.59 -26.97 12.90
C SER A 74 13.94 -26.51 14.21
N VAL A 75 14.04 -25.22 14.57
CA VAL A 75 13.32 -24.67 15.73
C VAL A 75 11.81 -24.77 15.53
N LEU A 76 11.29 -24.41 14.35
CA LEU A 76 9.87 -24.53 14.02
C LEU A 76 9.38 -25.98 14.11
N GLU A 77 10.15 -26.91 13.53
CA GLU A 77 9.84 -28.34 13.53
C GLU A 77 9.79 -28.92 14.94
N GLN A 78 10.80 -28.63 15.76
CA GLN A 78 10.87 -29.10 17.15
C GLN A 78 9.75 -28.50 18.00
N ARG A 79 9.47 -27.21 17.83
CA ARG A 79 8.43 -26.51 18.58
C ARG A 79 7.05 -27.10 18.29
N LEU A 80 6.70 -27.29 17.02
CA LEU A 80 5.42 -27.90 16.63
C LEU A 80 5.34 -29.37 17.03
N THR A 81 6.44 -30.13 16.93
CA THR A 81 6.51 -31.50 17.44
C THR A 81 6.11 -31.56 18.92
N MET A 82 6.66 -30.65 19.73
CA MET A 82 6.37 -30.59 21.16
C MET A 82 4.95 -30.10 21.47
N LEU A 83 4.43 -29.15 20.70
CA LEU A 83 3.05 -28.66 20.87
C LEU A 83 2.00 -29.72 20.54
N GLU A 84 2.22 -30.55 19.52
CA GLU A 84 1.31 -31.65 19.16
C GLU A 84 1.53 -32.92 19.99
N GLY A 85 2.72 -33.08 20.58
CA GLY A 85 3.10 -34.28 21.34
C GLY A 85 3.58 -35.43 20.45
N GLY A 86 4.27 -35.10 19.35
CA GLY A 86 4.95 -36.04 18.46
C GLY A 86 6.41 -36.30 18.84
N VAL A 87 7.15 -36.94 17.93
CA VAL A 87 8.56 -37.34 18.13
C VAL A 87 9.54 -36.73 17.12
N GLY A 88 9.02 -36.19 16.02
CA GLY A 88 9.79 -35.47 14.99
C GLY A 88 8.86 -34.81 13.97
N ALA A 89 9.39 -33.86 13.21
CA ALA A 89 8.64 -33.20 12.15
C ALA A 89 9.53 -32.78 10.98
N VAL A 90 8.89 -32.58 9.82
CA VAL A 90 9.52 -32.08 8.60
C VAL A 90 8.65 -30.97 8.01
N ALA A 91 9.20 -29.75 7.96
CA ALA A 91 8.54 -28.57 7.42
C ALA A 91 8.66 -28.51 5.88
N THR A 92 7.59 -28.13 5.20
CA THR A 92 7.47 -28.14 3.74
C THR A 92 7.03 -26.80 3.18
N ALA A 93 7.14 -26.61 1.87
CA ALA A 93 6.81 -25.37 1.18
C ALA A 93 5.32 -24.98 1.29
N SER A 94 4.41 -25.93 1.53
CA SER A 94 2.97 -25.67 1.66
C SER A 94 2.24 -26.82 2.38
N GLY A 95 1.02 -26.57 2.87
CA GLY A 95 0.18 -27.64 3.42
C GLY A 95 -0.07 -28.80 2.45
N HIS A 96 -0.27 -28.50 1.16
CA HIS A 96 -0.41 -29.52 0.12
C HIS A 96 0.84 -30.38 -0.05
N ALA A 97 2.03 -29.78 0.08
CA ALA A 97 3.28 -30.54 0.05
C ALA A 97 3.41 -31.44 1.28
N ALA A 98 2.95 -31.00 2.46
CA ALA A 98 2.91 -31.85 3.65
C ALA A 98 1.97 -33.05 3.47
N GLN A 99 0.75 -32.83 2.99
CA GLN A 99 -0.23 -33.88 2.69
C GLN A 99 0.33 -34.90 1.67
N PHE A 100 0.89 -34.39 0.57
CA PHE A 100 1.49 -35.22 -0.48
C PHE A 100 2.64 -36.07 0.06
N MET A 101 3.58 -35.47 0.79
CA MET A 101 4.71 -36.19 1.37
C MET A 101 4.28 -37.22 2.41
N ALA A 102 3.28 -36.91 3.25
CA ALA A 102 2.77 -37.86 4.24
C ALA A 102 2.17 -39.11 3.58
N LEU A 103 1.38 -38.93 2.52
CA LEU A 103 0.77 -40.04 1.77
C LEU A 103 1.80 -40.83 0.97
N THR A 104 2.63 -40.15 0.18
CA THR A 104 3.63 -40.82 -0.67
C THR A 104 4.76 -41.49 0.11
N SER A 105 4.97 -41.13 1.38
CA SER A 105 5.94 -41.84 2.24
C SER A 105 5.44 -43.20 2.71
N VAL A 106 4.12 -43.46 2.68
CA VAL A 106 3.50 -44.71 3.14
C VAL A 106 2.79 -45.48 2.02
N MET A 107 2.87 -44.98 0.78
CA MET A 107 2.17 -45.52 -0.39
C MET A 107 3.10 -45.74 -1.57
N GLU A 108 2.69 -46.62 -2.46
CA GLU A 108 3.38 -46.95 -3.71
C GLU A 108 2.33 -46.98 -4.82
N SER A 109 2.78 -47.06 -6.07
CA SER A 109 1.90 -47.20 -7.24
C SER A 109 0.98 -48.42 -7.08
N GLY A 110 -0.32 -48.22 -7.26
CA GLY A 110 -1.36 -49.25 -7.12
C GLY A 110 -2.01 -49.31 -5.74
N HIS A 111 -1.45 -48.64 -4.73
CA HIS A 111 -2.06 -48.56 -3.41
C HIS A 111 -3.26 -47.61 -3.37
N ASN A 112 -4.09 -47.77 -2.35
CA ASN A 112 -5.19 -46.85 -2.06
C ASN A 112 -5.21 -46.39 -0.60
N PHE A 113 -6.05 -45.41 -0.30
CA PHE A 113 -6.35 -44.97 1.06
C PHE A 113 -7.80 -44.56 1.21
N VAL A 114 -8.32 -44.62 2.44
CA VAL A 114 -9.71 -44.27 2.74
C VAL A 114 -9.78 -42.84 3.25
N SER A 115 -10.70 -42.04 2.73
CA SER A 115 -10.94 -40.69 3.23
C SER A 115 -12.42 -40.29 3.10
N THR A 116 -12.85 -39.38 3.97
CA THR A 116 -14.15 -38.71 3.83
C THR A 116 -14.11 -37.70 2.69
N SER A 117 -15.25 -37.39 2.07
CA SER A 117 -15.35 -36.30 1.08
C SER A 117 -15.40 -34.90 1.70
N TRP A 118 -15.59 -34.79 3.03
CA TRP A 118 -15.71 -33.53 3.76
C TRP A 118 -14.34 -32.91 4.09
N LEU A 119 -13.60 -32.58 3.03
CA LEU A 119 -12.24 -32.05 3.09
C LEU A 119 -12.16 -30.63 2.52
N TYR A 120 -11.05 -29.96 2.80
CA TYR A 120 -10.64 -28.82 2.02
C TYR A 120 -10.64 -29.13 0.51
N GLY A 121 -11.29 -28.27 -0.29
CA GLY A 121 -11.46 -28.50 -1.73
C GLY A 121 -10.15 -28.73 -2.50
N GLY A 122 -9.05 -28.09 -2.08
CA GLY A 122 -7.72 -28.35 -2.65
C GLY A 122 -7.20 -29.76 -2.34
N THR A 123 -7.42 -30.25 -1.13
CA THR A 123 -7.08 -31.63 -0.72
C THR A 123 -7.96 -32.64 -1.45
N TYR A 124 -9.27 -32.40 -1.53
CA TYR A 124 -10.19 -33.22 -2.32
C TYR A 124 -9.72 -33.35 -3.77
N ASN A 125 -9.36 -32.23 -4.41
CA ASN A 125 -8.85 -32.23 -5.77
C ASN A 125 -7.48 -32.92 -5.89
N GLN A 126 -6.56 -32.68 -4.95
CA GLN A 126 -5.26 -33.35 -4.92
C GLN A 126 -5.44 -34.87 -4.91
N PHE A 127 -6.35 -35.38 -4.08
CA PHE A 127 -6.61 -36.81 -3.94
C PHE A 127 -7.34 -37.39 -5.16
N ARG A 128 -8.38 -36.71 -5.66
CA ARG A 128 -9.21 -37.19 -6.76
C ARG A 128 -8.50 -37.15 -8.12
N VAL A 129 -7.71 -36.10 -8.36
CA VAL A 129 -7.18 -35.77 -9.68
C VAL A 129 -5.67 -36.00 -9.75
N TYR A 130 -4.91 -35.38 -8.85
CA TYR A 130 -3.45 -35.35 -8.99
C TYR A 130 -2.79 -36.68 -8.61
N LEU A 131 -3.23 -37.32 -7.51
CA LEU A 131 -2.63 -38.59 -7.06
C LEU A 131 -2.81 -39.76 -8.05
N LYS A 132 -3.80 -39.70 -8.93
CA LYS A 132 -3.98 -40.69 -10.02
C LYS A 132 -2.77 -40.75 -10.95
N LYS A 133 -2.03 -39.64 -11.13
CA LYS A 133 -0.79 -39.62 -11.93
C LYS A 133 0.31 -40.51 -11.33
N PHE A 134 0.23 -40.78 -10.02
CA PHE A 134 1.11 -41.71 -9.30
C PHE A 134 0.48 -43.10 -9.13
N ASN A 135 -0.66 -43.34 -9.77
CA ASN A 135 -1.47 -44.55 -9.61
C ASN A 135 -1.84 -44.81 -8.12
N ILE A 136 -2.02 -43.75 -7.35
CA ILE A 136 -2.53 -43.80 -5.97
C ILE A 136 -3.99 -43.38 -6.00
N HIS A 137 -4.85 -44.21 -5.43
CA HIS A 137 -6.31 -44.01 -5.50
C HIS A 137 -6.90 -43.71 -4.12
N VAL A 138 -7.90 -42.84 -4.08
CA VAL A 138 -8.68 -42.56 -2.87
C VAL A 138 -10.00 -43.33 -2.91
N LYS A 139 -10.35 -43.96 -1.79
CA LYS A 139 -11.66 -44.56 -1.55
C LYS A 139 -12.48 -43.62 -0.69
N TRP A 140 -13.51 -43.04 -1.30
CA TRP A 140 -14.39 -42.09 -0.64
C TRP A 140 -15.40 -42.81 0.26
N VAL A 141 -15.53 -42.32 1.48
CA VAL A 141 -16.63 -42.67 2.40
C VAL A 141 -17.47 -41.43 2.61
N GLU A 142 -18.78 -41.56 2.43
CA GLU A 142 -19.70 -40.48 2.76
C GLU A 142 -19.87 -40.40 4.27
N GLY A 143 -19.49 -39.26 4.85
CA GLY A 143 -19.51 -39.03 6.29
C GLY A 143 -18.27 -39.51 7.05
N GLN A 144 -18.45 -39.82 8.34
CA GLN A 144 -17.37 -40.10 9.29
C GLN A 144 -17.64 -41.33 10.17
N ASP A 145 -18.55 -42.23 9.75
CA ASP A 145 -18.85 -43.47 10.49
C ASP A 145 -17.66 -44.43 10.43
N PRO A 146 -17.08 -44.82 11.59
CA PRO A 146 -16.00 -45.81 11.64
C PRO A 146 -16.35 -47.13 10.93
N LYS A 147 -17.61 -47.57 10.92
CA LYS A 147 -18.02 -48.80 10.23
C LYS A 147 -17.93 -48.68 8.71
N ALA A 148 -18.33 -47.53 8.17
CA ALA A 148 -18.22 -47.27 6.74
C ALA A 148 -16.75 -47.17 6.30
N ILE A 149 -15.91 -46.57 7.14
CA ILE A 149 -14.46 -46.55 6.94
C ILE A 149 -13.89 -47.98 6.95
N ALA A 150 -14.26 -48.80 7.94
CA ALA A 150 -13.83 -50.20 8.01
C ALA A 150 -14.23 -51.00 6.75
N ALA A 151 -15.44 -50.79 6.24
CA ALA A 151 -15.95 -51.47 5.04
C ALA A 151 -15.22 -51.07 3.75
N ALA A 152 -14.64 -49.86 3.69
CA ALA A 152 -13.89 -49.39 2.52
C ALA A 152 -12.44 -49.91 2.48
N ILE A 153 -11.90 -50.37 3.60
CA ILE A 153 -10.52 -50.87 3.70
C ILE A 153 -10.38 -52.21 2.96
N ASP A 154 -9.32 -52.34 2.16
CA ASP A 154 -8.93 -53.59 1.50
C ASP A 154 -7.42 -53.92 1.72
N GLU A 155 -6.94 -54.95 1.02
CA GLU A 155 -5.56 -55.39 1.06
C GLU A 155 -4.57 -54.30 0.59
N ASN A 156 -4.97 -53.46 -0.36
CA ASN A 156 -4.17 -52.40 -0.97
C ASN A 156 -4.29 -51.05 -0.22
N THR A 157 -5.18 -50.94 0.76
CA THR A 157 -5.28 -49.76 1.61
C THR A 157 -4.02 -49.58 2.47
N ARG A 158 -3.49 -48.35 2.52
CA ARG A 158 -2.27 -47.99 3.27
C ARG A 158 -2.44 -46.88 4.30
N ALA A 159 -3.55 -46.16 4.30
CA ALA A 159 -3.85 -45.17 5.33
C ALA A 159 -5.35 -44.87 5.40
N VAL A 160 -5.76 -44.27 6.51
CA VAL A 160 -7.00 -43.49 6.62
C VAL A 160 -6.63 -42.01 6.74
N TYR A 161 -7.33 -41.13 6.06
CA TYR A 161 -7.11 -39.68 6.11
C TYR A 161 -8.38 -38.92 6.53
N LEU A 162 -8.26 -38.01 7.48
CA LEU A 162 -9.33 -37.10 7.92
C LEU A 162 -8.82 -35.70 8.30
N GLU A 163 -9.75 -34.75 8.42
CA GLU A 163 -9.52 -33.43 9.00
C GLU A 163 -10.10 -33.37 10.41
N THR A 164 -9.42 -32.69 11.35
CA THR A 164 -9.90 -32.54 12.73
C THR A 164 -11.25 -31.80 12.81
N ILE A 165 -11.48 -30.87 11.89
CA ILE A 165 -12.77 -30.22 11.66
C ILE A 165 -12.96 -30.19 10.14
N GLY A 166 -13.94 -30.94 9.64
CA GLY A 166 -14.16 -31.07 8.19
C GLY A 166 -14.66 -29.77 7.55
N ASN A 167 -14.38 -29.58 6.27
CA ASN A 167 -14.80 -28.42 5.50
C ASN A 167 -15.63 -28.89 4.29
N PRO A 168 -16.77 -28.27 3.94
CA PRO A 168 -17.45 -27.13 4.57
C PRO A 168 -18.43 -27.49 5.69
N LYS A 169 -18.56 -28.78 6.04
CA LYS A 169 -19.58 -29.28 6.99
C LYS A 169 -19.31 -28.99 8.46
N HIS A 170 -18.06 -28.66 8.82
CA HIS A 170 -17.63 -28.43 10.21
C HIS A 170 -17.94 -29.59 11.17
N ASN A 171 -17.99 -30.80 10.64
CA ASN A 171 -18.09 -32.03 11.43
C ASN A 171 -16.81 -32.26 12.24
N VAL A 172 -16.95 -32.90 13.40
CA VAL A 172 -15.85 -33.27 14.29
C VAL A 172 -15.79 -34.80 14.39
N PRO A 173 -14.86 -35.47 13.67
CA PRO A 173 -14.83 -36.92 13.59
C PRO A 173 -14.41 -37.55 14.91
N ASP A 174 -14.90 -38.77 15.15
CA ASP A 174 -14.43 -39.58 16.28
C ASP A 174 -13.06 -40.19 16.00
N ILE A 175 -12.02 -39.36 16.15
CA ILE A 175 -10.62 -39.72 15.86
C ILE A 175 -10.23 -41.00 16.60
N ALA A 176 -10.70 -41.20 17.84
CA ALA A 176 -10.36 -42.39 18.62
C ALA A 176 -10.97 -43.67 18.05
N ALA A 177 -12.25 -43.63 17.66
CA ALA A 177 -12.90 -44.77 17.04
C ALA A 177 -12.30 -45.08 15.65
N ILE A 178 -11.99 -44.05 14.86
CA ILE A 178 -11.41 -44.21 13.52
C ILE A 178 -9.95 -44.70 13.60
N ALA A 179 -9.15 -44.20 14.55
CA ALA A 179 -7.80 -44.69 14.82
C ALA A 179 -7.82 -46.19 15.14
N LYS A 180 -8.77 -46.62 15.98
CA LYS A 180 -8.95 -48.03 16.27
C LYS A 180 -9.22 -48.85 15.00
N VAL A 181 -10.10 -48.39 14.12
CA VAL A 181 -10.39 -49.06 12.84
C VAL A 181 -9.14 -49.15 11.95
N ALA A 182 -8.37 -48.08 11.85
CA ALA A 182 -7.13 -48.07 11.07
C ALA A 182 -6.10 -49.06 11.65
N HIS A 183 -5.91 -49.05 12.98
CA HIS A 183 -4.96 -49.92 13.66
C HIS A 183 -5.37 -51.40 13.62
N ASP A 184 -6.66 -51.71 13.76
CA ASP A 184 -7.19 -53.08 13.59
C ASP A 184 -6.88 -53.62 12.17
N ALA A 185 -6.81 -52.75 11.16
CA ALA A 185 -6.43 -53.08 9.80
C ALA A 185 -4.90 -52.99 9.51
N GLY A 186 -4.09 -52.67 10.53
CA GLY A 186 -2.64 -52.56 10.42
C GLY A 186 -2.18 -51.40 9.53
N ILE A 187 -2.91 -50.28 9.49
CA ILE A 187 -2.57 -49.07 8.72
C ILE A 187 -2.61 -47.81 9.61
N PRO A 188 -1.83 -46.77 9.31
CA PRO A 188 -1.81 -45.53 10.07
C PRO A 188 -3.04 -44.65 9.80
N LEU A 189 -3.41 -43.85 10.81
CA LEU A 189 -4.32 -42.72 10.68
C LEU A 189 -3.54 -41.41 10.49
N ILE A 190 -3.84 -40.71 9.39
CA ILE A 190 -3.33 -39.38 9.06
C ILE A 190 -4.42 -38.34 9.36
N VAL A 191 -4.08 -37.33 10.15
CA VAL A 191 -5.01 -36.25 10.53
C VAL A 191 -4.46 -34.90 10.10
N ASP A 192 -5.18 -34.18 9.24
CA ASP A 192 -4.93 -32.77 9.03
C ASP A 192 -5.52 -31.97 10.18
N ASN A 193 -4.61 -31.44 11.01
CA ASN A 193 -4.96 -30.71 12.21
C ASN A 193 -4.82 -29.19 12.02
N THR A 194 -4.88 -28.69 10.79
CA THR A 194 -4.82 -27.25 10.51
C THR A 194 -5.82 -26.47 11.34
N PHE A 195 -7.08 -26.93 11.42
CA PHE A 195 -8.15 -26.32 12.24
C PHE A 195 -8.00 -26.58 13.74
N GLY A 196 -7.17 -27.54 14.14
CA GLY A 196 -6.75 -27.75 15.52
C GLY A 196 -5.74 -26.72 16.04
N MET A 197 -5.29 -25.79 15.17
CA MET A 197 -4.41 -24.67 15.49
C MET A 197 -3.12 -25.11 16.20
N GLY A 198 -2.37 -26.03 15.60
CA GLY A 198 -1.07 -26.48 16.13
C GLY A 198 -1.14 -27.08 17.53
N GLY A 199 -2.19 -27.87 17.79
CA GLY A 199 -2.40 -28.55 19.07
C GLY A 199 -3.22 -27.75 20.07
N TYR A 200 -3.53 -26.48 19.79
CA TYR A 200 -4.20 -25.62 20.76
C TYR A 200 -5.66 -26.02 20.98
N VAL A 201 -6.43 -26.28 19.91
CA VAL A 201 -7.84 -26.67 20.01
C VAL A 201 -7.97 -28.18 20.22
N GLN A 202 -7.15 -28.96 19.51
CA GLN A 202 -7.14 -30.42 19.54
C GLN A 202 -5.72 -30.95 19.31
N GLN A 203 -5.36 -32.03 20.00
CA GLN A 203 -4.12 -32.79 19.82
C GLN A 203 -4.44 -34.22 19.37
N PRO A 204 -4.60 -34.49 18.06
CA PRO A 204 -5.04 -35.77 17.52
C PRO A 204 -4.20 -36.98 17.96
N PHE A 205 -2.91 -36.80 18.25
CA PHE A 205 -2.09 -37.88 18.79
C PHE A 205 -2.61 -38.40 20.13
N LYS A 206 -3.23 -37.57 20.97
CA LYS A 206 -3.87 -38.04 22.22
C LYS A 206 -5.10 -38.91 21.97
N LEU A 207 -5.65 -38.84 20.76
CA LEU A 207 -6.81 -39.62 20.32
C LEU A 207 -6.42 -40.80 19.41
N GLY A 208 -5.12 -41.07 19.23
CA GLY A 208 -4.65 -42.26 18.49
C GLY A 208 -4.27 -42.01 17.03
N ALA A 209 -4.23 -40.77 16.55
CA ALA A 209 -3.60 -40.48 15.27
C ALA A 209 -2.11 -40.89 15.26
N ASP A 210 -1.59 -41.22 14.08
CA ASP A 210 -0.19 -41.63 13.89
C ASP A 210 0.64 -40.55 13.21
N ILE A 211 0.02 -39.83 12.26
CA ILE A 211 0.63 -38.78 11.47
C ILE A 211 -0.25 -37.55 11.52
N ILE A 212 0.33 -36.39 11.79
CA ILE A 212 -0.37 -35.10 11.71
C ILE A 212 0.20 -34.28 10.56
N THR A 213 -0.68 -33.65 9.78
CA THR A 213 -0.30 -32.61 8.82
C THR A 213 -0.89 -31.26 9.21
N HIS A 214 -0.17 -30.17 8.95
CA HIS A 214 -0.74 -28.83 8.98
C HIS A 214 -0.36 -28.02 7.76
N SER A 215 -1.25 -27.12 7.36
CA SER A 215 -0.89 -25.89 6.67
C SER A 215 -0.50 -24.81 7.71
N VAL A 216 0.81 -24.61 7.91
CA VAL A 216 1.30 -23.56 8.83
C VAL A 216 1.00 -22.15 8.33
N THR A 217 0.62 -22.03 7.05
CA THR A 217 0.06 -20.82 6.41
C THR A 217 -1.13 -20.21 7.17
N LYS A 218 -1.91 -21.04 7.87
CA LYS A 218 -3.17 -20.67 8.54
C LYS A 218 -2.89 -20.17 9.96
N TRP A 219 -3.59 -20.64 11.00
CA TRP A 219 -3.50 -20.09 12.36
C TRP A 219 -2.09 -20.12 12.99
N ILE A 220 -1.24 -21.07 12.61
CA ILE A 220 0.16 -21.12 13.10
C ILE A 220 0.89 -19.84 12.67
N GLY A 221 0.87 -19.51 11.38
CA GLY A 221 1.39 -18.25 10.85
C GLY A 221 0.55 -17.05 11.29
N GLY A 222 -0.77 -17.10 11.15
CA GLY A 222 -1.73 -16.18 11.76
C GLY A 222 -1.88 -14.80 11.13
N HIS A 223 -1.03 -14.44 10.17
CA HIS A 223 -0.91 -13.05 9.70
C HIS A 223 -1.11 -12.87 8.19
N GLY A 224 -1.36 -13.96 7.45
CA GLY A 224 -1.61 -13.91 6.00
C GLY A 224 -0.38 -13.53 5.15
N THR A 225 0.84 -13.82 5.63
CA THR A 225 2.09 -13.31 5.03
C THR A 225 3.00 -14.36 4.39
N SER A 226 2.83 -15.65 4.71
CA SER A 226 3.78 -16.70 4.28
C SER A 226 3.09 -18.03 4.08
N MET A 227 3.58 -18.81 3.11
CA MET A 227 3.09 -20.15 2.80
C MET A 227 4.04 -21.22 3.35
N GLY A 228 3.46 -22.29 3.88
CA GLY A 228 4.20 -23.40 4.48
C GLY A 228 3.29 -24.55 4.90
N GLY A 229 3.89 -25.71 5.07
CA GLY A 229 3.28 -26.89 5.69
C GLY A 229 4.23 -27.61 6.63
N ILE A 230 3.73 -28.61 7.33
CA ILE A 230 4.53 -29.50 8.17
C ILE A 230 3.88 -30.87 8.30
N VAL A 231 4.70 -31.91 8.33
CA VAL A 231 4.30 -33.28 8.71
C VAL A 231 4.94 -33.59 10.05
N ILE A 232 4.16 -34.08 11.01
CA ILE A 232 4.60 -34.44 12.36
C ILE A 232 4.39 -35.94 12.54
N ASP A 233 5.46 -36.62 12.94
CA ASP A 233 5.50 -38.04 13.26
C ASP A 233 5.08 -38.24 14.72
N GLY A 234 4.04 -39.05 14.95
CA GLY A 234 3.59 -39.38 16.29
C GLY A 234 4.49 -40.41 16.99
N GLY A 235 5.23 -41.21 16.23
CA GLY A 235 6.12 -42.27 16.72
C GLY A 235 5.42 -43.41 17.44
N ARG A 236 4.15 -43.66 17.11
CA ARG A 236 3.29 -44.65 17.78
C ARG A 236 2.92 -45.83 16.89
N PHE A 237 2.96 -45.64 15.57
CA PHE A 237 2.69 -46.70 14.62
C PHE A 237 3.90 -47.63 14.48
N ASP A 238 3.67 -48.94 14.67
CA ASP A 238 4.70 -49.96 14.53
C ASP A 238 4.75 -50.45 13.08
N TRP A 239 5.64 -49.85 12.29
CA TRP A 239 5.81 -50.16 10.87
C TRP A 239 6.19 -51.61 10.59
N SER A 240 6.80 -52.31 11.58
CA SER A 240 7.26 -53.70 11.42
C SER A 240 6.17 -54.76 11.56
N LYS A 241 5.05 -54.43 12.20
CA LYS A 241 4.01 -55.44 12.53
C LYS A 241 3.01 -55.71 11.42
N SER A 242 2.75 -54.74 10.55
CA SER A 242 1.67 -54.87 9.56
C SER A 242 2.06 -55.67 8.32
N GLY A 243 3.36 -55.73 7.98
CA GLY A 243 3.85 -56.28 6.72
C GLY A 243 3.47 -55.46 5.48
N LYS A 244 2.76 -54.33 5.63
CA LYS A 244 2.24 -53.51 4.51
C LYS A 244 3.21 -52.41 4.04
N PHE A 245 4.29 -52.16 4.79
CA PHE A 245 5.17 -51.00 4.59
C PHE A 245 6.64 -51.40 4.37
N PRO A 246 6.96 -52.15 3.30
CA PRO A 246 8.33 -52.61 3.04
C PRO A 246 9.32 -51.45 2.89
N GLY A 247 8.89 -50.28 2.42
CA GLY A 247 9.73 -49.07 2.35
C GLY A 247 10.24 -48.54 3.70
N PHE A 248 9.81 -49.12 4.83
CA PHE A 248 10.34 -48.86 6.17
C PHE A 248 11.15 -50.04 6.74
N THR A 249 10.78 -51.27 6.41
CA THR A 249 11.28 -52.50 7.05
C THR A 249 12.30 -53.26 6.19
N GLU A 250 12.34 -52.99 4.89
CA GLU A 250 13.29 -53.57 3.96
C GLU A 250 14.41 -52.58 3.59
N GLU A 251 15.44 -53.12 2.96
CA GLU A 251 16.64 -52.39 2.56
C GLU A 251 16.30 -51.29 1.54
N ALA A 252 16.66 -50.04 1.85
CA ALA A 252 16.47 -48.91 0.93
C ALA A 252 17.68 -48.76 -0.01
N ASP A 253 17.45 -48.93 -1.31
CA ASP A 253 18.48 -48.82 -2.36
C ASP A 253 19.23 -47.48 -2.32
N GLY A 254 18.50 -46.38 -2.13
CA GLY A 254 19.05 -45.02 -2.07
C GLY A 254 19.94 -44.73 -0.85
N TYR A 255 20.00 -45.66 0.11
CA TYR A 255 20.67 -45.52 1.40
C TYR A 255 21.55 -46.73 1.77
N HIS A 256 22.18 -47.35 0.77
CA HIS A 256 23.14 -48.46 0.96
C HIS A 256 22.60 -49.64 1.78
N GLY A 257 21.33 -49.97 1.55
CA GLY A 257 20.65 -51.08 2.23
C GLY A 257 20.17 -50.76 3.65
N MET A 258 20.14 -49.48 4.04
CA MET A 258 19.57 -49.07 5.33
C MET A 258 18.08 -49.46 5.43
N LYS A 259 17.70 -50.04 6.56
CA LYS A 259 16.30 -50.26 6.95
C LYS A 259 15.87 -49.14 7.89
N PHE A 260 14.94 -48.28 7.46
CA PHE A 260 14.55 -47.09 8.22
C PHE A 260 14.03 -47.41 9.62
N TRP A 261 13.25 -48.49 9.77
CA TRP A 261 12.72 -48.92 11.06
C TRP A 261 13.82 -49.41 12.00
N ASP A 262 14.79 -50.18 11.51
CA ASP A 262 15.90 -50.67 12.34
C ASP A 262 16.83 -49.53 12.78
N ALA A 263 17.06 -48.56 11.89
CA ALA A 263 17.96 -47.43 12.14
C ALA A 263 17.34 -46.35 13.06
N TYR A 264 16.07 -45.99 12.85
CA TYR A 264 15.45 -44.84 13.52
C TYR A 264 14.28 -45.20 14.46
N GLY A 265 13.84 -46.47 14.45
CA GLY A 265 12.74 -46.95 15.29
C GLY A 265 11.51 -46.07 15.20
N TYR A 266 11.05 -45.58 16.35
CA TYR A 266 9.86 -44.74 16.44
C TYR A 266 9.96 -43.39 15.71
N LYS A 267 11.13 -42.97 15.21
CA LYS A 267 11.29 -41.76 14.37
C LYS A 267 11.39 -42.06 12.87
N ALA A 268 11.17 -43.31 12.46
CA ALA A 268 11.39 -43.76 11.09
C ALA A 268 10.62 -42.95 10.03
N LEU A 269 9.40 -42.47 10.33
CA LEU A 269 8.65 -41.64 9.40
C LEU A 269 9.28 -40.26 9.24
N SER A 270 9.60 -39.56 10.32
CA SER A 270 10.28 -38.25 10.21
C SER A 270 11.64 -38.35 9.50
N ALA A 271 12.38 -39.45 9.71
CA ALA A 271 13.63 -39.72 9.01
C ALA A 271 13.39 -39.96 7.51
N LYS A 272 12.45 -40.85 7.15
CA LYS A 272 12.10 -41.13 5.75
C LYS A 272 11.59 -39.88 5.04
N LEU A 273 10.72 -39.08 5.66
CA LEU A 273 10.25 -37.81 5.09
C LEU A 273 11.41 -36.85 4.75
N ARG A 274 12.43 -36.76 5.61
CA ARG A 274 13.57 -35.86 5.42
C ARG A 274 14.59 -36.39 4.43
N MET A 275 14.91 -37.67 4.56
CA MET A 275 15.97 -38.33 3.79
C MET A 275 15.46 -38.68 2.39
N ASP A 276 14.26 -39.19 2.26
CA ASP A 276 13.70 -39.70 1.00
C ASP A 276 12.90 -38.59 0.31
N ALA A 277 11.68 -38.32 0.80
CA ALA A 277 10.73 -37.44 0.13
C ALA A 277 11.21 -35.98 0.00
N MET A 278 11.70 -35.34 1.07
CA MET A 278 12.16 -33.94 1.03
C MET A 278 13.40 -33.78 0.14
N ARG A 279 14.31 -34.76 0.20
CA ARG A 279 15.53 -34.75 -0.60
C ARG A 279 15.18 -34.79 -2.08
N ASP A 280 14.34 -35.73 -2.50
CA ASP A 280 14.20 -36.03 -3.92
C ASP A 280 13.06 -35.25 -4.59
N LEU A 281 11.98 -34.93 -3.86
CA LEU A 281 10.90 -34.09 -4.38
C LEU A 281 11.17 -32.58 -4.19
N GLY A 282 11.96 -32.22 -3.19
CA GLY A 282 12.42 -30.85 -2.96
C GLY A 282 11.39 -29.78 -2.53
N PRO A 283 10.22 -30.05 -1.93
CA PRO A 283 9.30 -28.98 -1.50
C PRO A 283 9.76 -28.35 -0.17
N CYS A 284 10.99 -27.81 -0.15
CA CYS A 284 11.61 -27.28 1.06
C CYS A 284 11.07 -25.89 1.45
N MET A 285 10.90 -25.65 2.75
CA MET A 285 10.50 -24.35 3.28
C MET A 285 11.67 -23.36 3.23
N SER A 286 11.39 -22.08 2.93
CA SER A 286 12.37 -20.99 3.07
C SER A 286 12.67 -20.73 4.56
N PRO A 287 13.95 -20.53 4.95
CA PRO A 287 14.30 -20.13 6.32
C PRO A 287 13.59 -18.85 6.78
N PHE A 288 13.34 -17.92 5.85
CA PHE A 288 12.60 -16.68 6.13
C PHE A 288 11.13 -16.96 6.47
N ASN A 289 10.46 -17.86 5.75
CA ASN A 289 9.09 -18.24 6.06
C ASN A 289 9.03 -18.94 7.43
N ALA A 290 9.98 -19.84 7.72
CA ALA A 290 10.07 -20.48 9.03
C ALA A 290 10.23 -19.46 10.17
N TRP A 291 11.07 -18.44 9.97
CA TRP A 291 11.24 -17.35 10.93
C TRP A 291 9.94 -16.56 11.17
N LEU A 292 9.20 -16.24 10.10
CA LEU A 292 7.88 -15.59 10.22
C LEU A 292 6.84 -16.48 10.90
N PHE A 293 6.85 -17.79 10.64
CA PHE A 293 5.96 -18.73 11.33
C PHE A 293 6.28 -18.86 12.81
N LEU A 294 7.55 -18.79 13.21
CA LEU A 294 7.94 -18.73 14.62
C LEU A 294 7.34 -17.49 15.30
N MET A 295 7.43 -16.31 14.67
CA MET A 295 6.80 -15.09 15.20
C MET A 295 5.28 -15.23 15.34
N GLY A 296 4.62 -15.88 14.38
CA GLY A 296 3.20 -16.22 14.48
C GLY A 296 2.91 -17.14 15.66
N LEU A 297 3.67 -18.24 15.77
CA LEU A 297 3.47 -19.30 16.73
C LEU A 297 3.62 -18.83 18.18
N GLU A 298 4.48 -17.84 18.45
CA GLU A 298 4.66 -17.25 19.78
C GLU A 298 3.38 -16.63 20.36
N THR A 299 2.42 -16.27 19.51
CA THR A 299 1.12 -15.67 19.91
C THR A 299 -0.08 -16.59 19.64
N LEU A 300 0.17 -17.85 19.26
CA LEU A 300 -0.87 -18.77 18.78
C LEU A 300 -2.02 -18.95 19.77
N SER A 301 -1.74 -19.25 21.04
CA SER A 301 -2.80 -19.46 22.04
C SER A 301 -3.66 -18.22 22.29
N LEU A 302 -3.04 -17.03 22.32
CA LEU A 302 -3.75 -15.76 22.53
C LEU A 302 -4.70 -15.45 21.37
N ARG A 303 -4.20 -15.66 20.13
CA ARG A 303 -5.01 -15.49 18.93
C ARG A 303 -6.10 -16.55 18.85
N GLY A 304 -5.76 -17.82 19.07
CA GLY A 304 -6.67 -18.96 19.01
C GLY A 304 -7.84 -18.83 19.97
N ALA A 305 -7.58 -18.44 21.23
CA ALA A 305 -8.62 -18.16 22.21
C ALA A 305 -9.62 -17.12 21.71
N ARG A 306 -9.10 -16.01 21.16
CA ARG A 306 -9.95 -14.93 20.66
C ARG A 306 -10.70 -15.30 19.38
N HIS A 307 -10.09 -16.04 18.46
CA HIS A 307 -10.80 -16.56 17.29
C HIS A 307 -11.98 -17.44 17.71
N CYS A 308 -11.79 -18.34 18.67
CA CYS A 308 -12.85 -19.22 19.15
C CYS A 308 -13.97 -18.46 19.89
N GLU A 309 -13.59 -17.50 20.75
CA GLU A 309 -14.55 -16.63 21.47
C GLU A 309 -15.44 -15.86 20.49
N ASN A 310 -14.83 -15.25 19.48
CA ASN A 310 -15.53 -14.43 18.50
C ASN A 310 -16.40 -15.28 17.56
N ALA A 311 -15.87 -16.39 17.04
CA ALA A 311 -16.62 -17.30 16.17
C ALA A 311 -17.87 -17.87 16.86
N LEU A 312 -17.78 -18.27 18.13
CA LEU A 312 -18.95 -18.73 18.89
C LEU A 312 -19.99 -17.61 19.03
N ALA A 313 -19.55 -16.42 19.43
CA ALA A 313 -20.45 -15.31 19.66
C ALA A 313 -21.12 -14.80 18.36
N PHE A 314 -20.45 -14.97 17.20
CA PHE A 314 -21.02 -14.67 15.89
C PHE A 314 -21.96 -15.79 15.41
N ALA A 315 -21.61 -17.06 15.62
CA ALA A 315 -22.48 -18.20 15.32
C ALA A 315 -23.82 -18.10 16.08
N GLU A 316 -23.80 -17.80 17.38
CA GLU A 316 -25.01 -17.63 18.20
C GLU A 316 -25.88 -16.47 17.70
N TRP A 317 -25.26 -15.40 17.21
CA TRP A 317 -26.00 -14.26 16.65
C TRP A 317 -26.63 -14.61 15.30
N LEU A 318 -25.89 -15.29 14.42
CA LEU A 318 -26.40 -15.76 13.14
C LEU A 318 -27.56 -16.75 13.32
N GLU A 319 -27.45 -17.66 14.28
CA GLU A 319 -28.51 -18.65 14.58
C GLU A 319 -29.82 -17.97 15.02
N ALA A 320 -29.74 -16.82 15.69
CA ALA A 320 -30.90 -16.04 16.11
C ALA A 320 -31.45 -15.12 15.01
N HIS A 321 -30.80 -15.02 13.85
CA HIS A 321 -31.11 -14.01 12.84
C HIS A 321 -32.18 -14.48 11.84
N PRO A 322 -33.25 -13.71 11.58
CA PRO A 322 -34.41 -14.19 10.80
C PRO A 322 -34.12 -14.48 9.32
N LEU A 323 -33.09 -13.85 8.75
CA LEU A 323 -32.67 -14.05 7.34
C LEU A 323 -31.64 -15.18 7.16
N VAL A 324 -31.18 -15.79 8.26
CA VAL A 324 -30.23 -16.91 8.24
C VAL A 324 -31.02 -18.20 8.41
N LYS A 325 -30.92 -19.10 7.43
CA LYS A 325 -31.67 -20.38 7.44
C LYS A 325 -31.05 -21.41 8.35
N TRP A 326 -29.74 -21.45 8.40
CA TRP A 326 -28.98 -22.44 9.16
C TRP A 326 -27.55 -21.95 9.41
N VAL A 327 -26.95 -22.45 10.49
CA VAL A 327 -25.55 -22.18 10.86
C VAL A 327 -24.90 -23.51 11.22
N LEU A 328 -23.71 -23.77 10.67
CA LEU A 328 -22.87 -24.92 11.01
C LEU A 328 -21.63 -24.42 11.75
N TYR A 329 -21.67 -24.60 13.07
CA TYR A 329 -20.53 -24.35 13.95
C TYR A 329 -20.57 -25.32 15.13
N PRO A 330 -19.48 -26.06 15.44
CA PRO A 330 -19.50 -27.10 16.48
C PRO A 330 -19.83 -26.59 17.89
N GLY A 331 -19.67 -25.28 18.13
CA GLY A 331 -19.99 -24.66 19.40
C GLY A 331 -21.49 -24.41 19.64
N LEU A 332 -22.33 -24.50 18.61
CA LEU A 332 -23.79 -24.36 18.75
C LEU A 332 -24.42 -25.66 19.23
N LYS A 333 -25.39 -25.57 20.14
CA LYS A 333 -26.12 -26.74 20.67
C LYS A 333 -26.93 -27.49 19.62
N SER A 334 -27.31 -26.80 18.55
CA SER A 334 -28.02 -27.36 17.39
C SER A 334 -27.12 -28.21 16.49
N HIS A 335 -25.79 -28.06 16.60
CA HIS A 335 -24.85 -28.79 15.75
C HIS A 335 -24.86 -30.29 16.11
N PRO A 336 -24.92 -31.21 15.12
CA PRO A 336 -25.02 -32.65 15.37
C PRO A 336 -23.87 -33.19 16.24
N ASP A 337 -22.66 -32.66 16.03
CA ASP A 337 -21.47 -33.10 16.76
C ASP A 337 -21.18 -32.29 18.04
N HIS A 338 -22.09 -31.42 18.49
CA HIS A 338 -21.83 -30.52 19.63
C HIS A 338 -21.37 -31.26 20.89
N GLU A 339 -22.06 -32.34 21.27
CA GLU A 339 -21.70 -33.11 22.46
C GLU A 339 -20.31 -33.74 22.37
N TYR A 340 -19.93 -34.23 21.19
CA TYR A 340 -18.61 -34.80 20.97
C TYR A 340 -17.54 -33.70 20.94
N ALA A 341 -17.82 -32.59 20.25
CA ALA A 341 -16.95 -31.44 20.15
C ALA A 341 -16.66 -30.83 21.53
N SER A 342 -17.67 -30.63 22.39
CA SER A 342 -17.49 -30.09 23.75
C SER A 342 -16.65 -30.99 24.66
N LYS A 343 -16.66 -32.31 24.42
CA LYS A 343 -15.84 -33.26 25.19
C LYS A 343 -14.39 -33.28 24.69
N ASN A 344 -14.19 -33.19 23.38
CA ASN A 344 -12.91 -33.49 22.74
C ASN A 344 -12.10 -32.25 22.33
N LEU A 345 -12.74 -31.13 22.00
CA LEU A 345 -12.07 -29.85 21.75
C LEU A 345 -11.90 -29.10 23.07
N LYS A 346 -10.68 -28.63 23.39
CA LYS A 346 -10.35 -28.16 24.75
C LYS A 346 -10.39 -26.64 24.95
N ASN A 347 -10.02 -25.87 23.93
CA ASN A 347 -9.83 -24.42 24.03
C ASN A 347 -10.75 -23.63 23.09
N GLY A 348 -11.95 -24.15 22.83
CA GLY A 348 -12.93 -23.58 21.91
C GLY A 348 -13.29 -24.54 20.77
N TYR A 349 -14.01 -24.04 19.77
CA TYR A 349 -14.61 -24.83 18.70
C TYR A 349 -14.07 -24.48 17.30
N GLY A 350 -12.91 -23.81 17.24
CA GLY A 350 -12.32 -23.32 15.99
C GLY A 350 -12.72 -21.88 15.67
N GLY A 351 -12.11 -21.31 14.62
CA GLY A 351 -12.33 -19.91 14.20
C GLY A 351 -13.20 -19.74 12.94
N VAL A 352 -13.74 -20.83 12.39
CA VAL A 352 -14.48 -20.85 11.12
C VAL A 352 -15.88 -21.42 11.33
N LEU A 353 -16.85 -20.85 10.64
CA LEU A 353 -18.21 -21.37 10.54
C LEU A 353 -18.75 -21.19 9.11
N THR A 354 -19.81 -21.94 8.80
CA THR A 354 -20.60 -21.75 7.58
C THR A 354 -22.05 -21.46 7.94
N PHE A 355 -22.74 -20.70 7.12
CA PHE A 355 -24.15 -20.40 7.30
C PHE A 355 -24.84 -20.22 5.94
N GLY A 356 -26.13 -20.49 5.89
CA GLY A 356 -26.97 -20.26 4.73
C GLY A 356 -27.88 -19.05 4.94
N VAL A 357 -27.95 -18.18 3.94
CA VAL A 357 -28.88 -17.04 3.94
C VAL A 357 -30.07 -17.32 3.03
N ASP A 358 -31.23 -16.76 3.34
CA ASP A 358 -32.36 -16.82 2.42
C ASP A 358 -32.09 -15.95 1.19
N GLY A 359 -32.36 -16.50 -0.01
CA GLY A 359 -32.14 -15.82 -1.28
C GLY A 359 -31.65 -16.74 -2.40
N ASN A 360 -31.67 -16.22 -3.62
CA ASN A 360 -31.05 -16.83 -4.79
C ASN A 360 -29.52 -16.60 -4.79
N ILE A 361 -28.80 -17.25 -5.71
CA ILE A 361 -27.33 -17.24 -5.76
C ILE A 361 -26.77 -15.81 -5.87
N ASP A 362 -27.45 -14.92 -6.59
CA ASP A 362 -27.01 -13.53 -6.76
C ASP A 362 -27.25 -12.71 -5.49
N GLU A 363 -28.36 -12.95 -4.79
CA GLU A 363 -28.64 -12.35 -3.48
C GLU A 363 -27.63 -12.81 -2.42
N VAL A 364 -27.26 -14.09 -2.42
CA VAL A 364 -26.23 -14.65 -1.53
C VAL A 364 -24.86 -14.05 -1.84
N SER A 365 -24.50 -13.91 -3.12
CA SER A 365 -23.27 -13.20 -3.52
C SER A 365 -23.30 -11.73 -3.10
N ALA A 366 -24.44 -11.06 -3.24
CA ALA A 366 -24.59 -9.68 -2.81
C ALA A 366 -24.38 -9.51 -1.30
N VAL A 367 -24.73 -10.48 -0.46
CA VAL A 367 -24.38 -10.45 0.97
C VAL A 367 -22.87 -10.36 1.15
N VAL A 368 -22.10 -11.16 0.41
CA VAL A 368 -20.62 -11.16 0.47
C VAL A 368 -20.03 -9.87 -0.09
N ASP A 369 -20.51 -9.41 -1.27
CA ASP A 369 -19.96 -8.25 -1.98
C ASP A 369 -20.24 -6.91 -1.27
N ASN A 370 -21.29 -6.86 -0.44
CA ASN A 370 -21.67 -5.66 0.28
C ASN A 370 -20.98 -5.47 1.63
N LEU A 371 -20.29 -6.49 2.16
CA LEU A 371 -19.52 -6.36 3.41
C LEU A 371 -18.33 -5.43 3.20
N LYS A 372 -18.12 -4.51 4.14
CA LYS A 372 -17.05 -3.50 4.03
C LYS A 372 -15.86 -3.84 4.91
N LEU A 373 -16.10 -4.51 6.03
CA LEU A 373 -15.03 -4.92 6.93
C LEU A 373 -14.45 -6.29 6.58
N CYS A 374 -15.30 -7.24 6.20
CA CYS A 374 -14.87 -8.59 5.85
C CYS A 374 -14.13 -8.56 4.52
N SER A 375 -12.95 -9.18 4.45
CA SER A 375 -12.24 -9.29 3.19
C SER A 375 -12.76 -10.52 2.41
N HIS A 376 -13.25 -10.29 1.18
CA HIS A 376 -13.67 -11.36 0.29
C HIS A 376 -12.45 -12.04 -0.35
N LEU A 377 -11.98 -13.15 0.23
CA LEU A 377 -10.88 -13.94 -0.36
C LEU A 377 -10.86 -15.40 0.09
N ALA A 378 -10.16 -16.25 -0.67
CA ALA A 378 -10.07 -17.69 -0.45
C ALA A 378 -8.95 -18.10 0.54
N ASN A 379 -8.91 -17.49 1.74
CA ASN A 379 -8.01 -17.88 2.83
C ASN A 379 -8.78 -18.14 4.13
N VAL A 380 -8.12 -18.78 5.12
CA VAL A 380 -8.56 -18.83 6.52
C VAL A 380 -7.33 -18.71 7.44
N GLY A 381 -7.52 -18.48 8.73
CA GLY A 381 -6.49 -18.42 9.75
C GLY A 381 -5.72 -17.10 9.83
N ASP A 382 -6.27 -15.98 9.33
CA ASP A 382 -5.65 -14.65 9.40
C ASP A 382 -6.22 -13.83 10.56
N ALA A 383 -5.46 -12.84 11.03
CA ALA A 383 -5.90 -11.88 12.04
C ALA A 383 -7.06 -10.97 11.58
N LYS A 384 -7.41 -10.94 10.28
CA LYS A 384 -8.52 -10.18 9.70
C LYS A 384 -9.69 -11.12 9.40
N THR A 385 -10.92 -10.60 9.49
CA THR A 385 -12.13 -11.36 9.21
C THR A 385 -12.24 -11.63 7.73
N LEU A 386 -12.41 -12.90 7.36
CA LEU A 386 -12.48 -13.34 5.99
C LEU A 386 -13.87 -13.91 5.70
N ILE A 387 -14.38 -13.64 4.50
CA ILE A 387 -15.65 -14.20 4.05
C ILE A 387 -15.56 -14.64 2.59
N ILE A 388 -16.31 -15.66 2.22
CA ILE A 388 -16.37 -16.12 0.84
C ILE A 388 -17.68 -16.86 0.56
N HIS A 389 -18.16 -16.78 -0.68
CA HIS A 389 -19.28 -17.58 -1.20
C HIS A 389 -18.73 -18.75 -2.03
N PRO A 390 -18.57 -19.98 -1.46
CA PRO A 390 -17.82 -21.06 -2.11
C PRO A 390 -18.43 -21.55 -3.42
N TRP A 391 -19.76 -21.49 -3.57
CA TRP A 391 -20.48 -21.93 -4.77
C TRP A 391 -20.01 -21.20 -6.03
N ARG A 392 -19.86 -19.86 -5.96
CA ARG A 392 -19.41 -19.00 -7.07
C ARG A 392 -17.89 -18.83 -7.16
N THR A 393 -17.14 -19.27 -6.16
CA THR A 393 -15.69 -19.00 -6.09
C THR A 393 -14.88 -20.30 -5.99
N THR A 394 -14.50 -20.72 -4.79
CA THR A 394 -13.57 -21.83 -4.55
C THR A 394 -13.99 -23.18 -5.14
N HIS A 395 -15.29 -23.40 -5.36
CA HIS A 395 -15.82 -24.64 -5.92
C HIS A 395 -16.41 -24.44 -7.32
N GLN A 396 -16.23 -23.27 -7.95
CA GLN A 396 -16.77 -22.97 -9.29
C GLN A 396 -16.35 -23.99 -10.34
N GLN A 397 -15.14 -24.55 -10.21
CA GLN A 397 -14.57 -25.56 -11.14
C GLN A 397 -15.26 -26.93 -11.07
N LEU A 398 -16.06 -27.20 -10.03
CA LEU A 398 -16.79 -28.46 -9.89
C LEU A 398 -18.16 -28.35 -10.61
N PRO A 399 -18.65 -29.44 -11.22
CA PRO A 399 -20.05 -29.55 -11.60
C PRO A 399 -20.98 -29.32 -10.39
N ASP A 400 -22.18 -28.77 -10.62
CA ASP A 400 -23.10 -28.42 -9.53
C ASP A 400 -23.51 -29.61 -8.66
N GLU A 401 -23.68 -30.79 -9.26
CA GLU A 401 -23.94 -32.04 -8.54
C GLU A 401 -22.77 -32.40 -7.59
N GLU A 402 -21.52 -32.21 -8.06
CA GLU A 402 -20.32 -32.46 -7.24
C GLU A 402 -20.16 -31.41 -6.14
N LYS A 403 -20.54 -30.14 -6.38
CA LYS A 403 -20.57 -29.09 -5.33
C LYS A 403 -21.49 -29.51 -4.19
N ILE A 404 -22.70 -29.97 -4.52
CA ILE A 404 -23.71 -30.42 -3.55
C ILE A 404 -23.19 -31.64 -2.78
N GLN A 405 -22.59 -32.62 -3.46
CA GLN A 405 -21.99 -33.80 -2.84
C GLN A 405 -20.82 -33.44 -1.90
N ALA A 406 -20.03 -32.41 -2.25
CA ALA A 406 -19.00 -31.84 -1.39
C ALA A 406 -19.56 -31.01 -0.22
N GLY A 407 -20.89 -30.87 -0.11
CA GLY A 407 -21.55 -30.11 0.95
C GLY A 407 -21.62 -28.61 0.71
N VAL A 408 -21.33 -28.14 -0.51
CA VAL A 408 -21.42 -26.73 -0.91
C VAL A 408 -22.78 -26.49 -1.57
N THR A 409 -23.68 -25.84 -0.84
CA THR A 409 -24.98 -25.42 -1.36
C THR A 409 -24.91 -24.00 -1.94
N PRO A 410 -25.85 -23.61 -2.82
CA PRO A 410 -25.83 -22.30 -3.47
C PRO A 410 -26.06 -21.11 -2.51
N ASP A 411 -26.55 -21.37 -1.30
CA ASP A 411 -26.78 -20.40 -0.22
C ASP A 411 -25.62 -20.32 0.78
N LEU A 412 -24.62 -21.21 0.67
CA LEU A 412 -23.56 -21.36 1.67
C LEU A 412 -22.58 -20.19 1.62
N ILE A 413 -22.43 -19.49 2.74
CA ILE A 413 -21.37 -18.51 3.00
C ILE A 413 -20.43 -19.08 4.05
N ARG A 414 -19.12 -18.99 3.81
CA ARG A 414 -18.09 -19.34 4.78
C ARG A 414 -17.49 -18.09 5.39
N HIS A 415 -17.41 -18.06 6.71
CA HIS A 415 -16.90 -16.93 7.47
C HIS A 415 -15.83 -17.37 8.48
N GLU A 416 -14.79 -16.56 8.62
CA GLU A 416 -13.79 -16.67 9.67
C GLU A 416 -13.74 -15.35 10.46
N ASP A 417 -13.88 -15.43 11.78
CA ASP A 417 -13.86 -14.25 12.64
C ASP A 417 -12.44 -13.89 13.13
N ARG A 418 -12.20 -12.60 13.39
CA ARG A 418 -10.89 -11.97 13.71
C ARG A 418 -10.64 -11.83 15.21
N ILE A 419 -9.63 -11.02 15.60
CA ILE A 419 -9.22 -10.80 17.01
C ILE A 419 -9.88 -9.56 17.70
N VAL A 420 -10.40 -8.58 16.96
CA VAL A 420 -10.79 -7.24 17.49
C VAL A 420 -12.29 -7.12 17.88
N ARG A 421 -12.57 -6.69 19.13
CA ARG A 421 -13.92 -6.64 19.78
C ARG A 421 -14.88 -5.53 19.30
N GLU A 422 -14.40 -4.31 18.98
CA GLU A 422 -15.29 -3.12 18.84
C GLU A 422 -16.08 -3.03 17.52
N THR A 423 -15.76 -3.82 16.49
CA THR A 423 -16.41 -3.76 15.16
C THR A 423 -17.39 -4.92 14.92
N ARG A 424 -17.71 -5.71 15.96
CA ARG A 424 -18.70 -6.80 15.92
C ARG A 424 -20.11 -6.30 15.61
N LYS A 425 -20.53 -5.18 16.22
CA LYS A 425 -21.83 -4.55 15.93
C LYS A 425 -21.91 -4.08 14.47
N ALA A 426 -20.83 -3.52 13.94
CA ALA A 426 -20.77 -3.08 12.55
C ALA A 426 -20.90 -4.26 11.55
N ASN A 427 -20.28 -5.41 11.80
CA ASN A 427 -20.48 -6.61 10.96
C ASN A 427 -21.93 -7.11 11.00
N GLN A 428 -22.54 -7.11 12.20
CA GLN A 428 -23.94 -7.52 12.39
C GLN A 428 -24.89 -6.56 11.66
N GLU A 429 -24.65 -5.25 11.75
CA GLU A 429 -25.40 -4.19 11.08
C GLU A 429 -25.17 -4.17 9.55
N GLU A 430 -23.97 -4.51 9.06
CA GLU A 430 -23.64 -4.62 7.63
C GLU A 430 -24.32 -5.83 6.96
N ILE A 431 -24.34 -7.00 7.62
CA ILE A 431 -25.05 -8.20 7.14
C ILE A 431 -26.57 -7.97 7.14
N LEU A 432 -27.08 -7.26 8.15
CA LEU A 432 -28.48 -6.83 8.24
C LEU A 432 -28.89 -5.88 7.09
N GLY A 433 -27.96 -5.02 6.63
CA GLY A 433 -28.19 -4.04 5.57
C GLY A 433 -28.05 -4.59 4.14
N SER A 434 -27.26 -5.64 3.92
CA SER A 434 -26.98 -6.17 2.57
C SER A 434 -28.04 -7.11 2.02
N ALA A 435 -28.79 -7.80 2.89
CA ALA A 435 -29.89 -8.70 2.49
C ALA A 435 -31.15 -7.97 2.02
N CYS A 436 -31.19 -6.63 2.10
CA CYS A 436 -32.35 -5.83 1.77
C CYS A 436 -31.93 -4.54 1.05
N GLN A 437 -31.63 -4.63 -0.26
CA GLN A 437 -32.06 -3.65 -1.29
C GLN A 437 -31.29 -3.77 -2.62
N SER A 438 -32.08 -3.90 -3.69
CA SER A 438 -31.69 -3.68 -5.08
C SER A 438 -31.29 -2.22 -5.34
N ARG A 439 -30.38 -2.07 -6.30
CA ARG A 439 -29.63 -0.89 -6.74
C ARG A 439 -30.35 0.48 -6.82
N VAL A 440 -29.58 1.48 -6.35
CA VAL A 440 -29.21 2.75 -7.01
C VAL A 440 -30.01 4.04 -6.76
N LEU A 441 -31.14 4.05 -6.03
CA LEU A 441 -31.75 5.33 -5.62
C LEU A 441 -31.98 5.51 -4.09
N GLY A 442 -31.48 4.57 -3.27
CA GLY A 442 -32.02 4.35 -1.93
C GLY A 442 -31.43 5.19 -0.79
N MET A 443 -30.16 5.62 -0.85
CA MET A 443 -29.49 6.10 0.38
C MET A 443 -30.03 7.44 0.92
N CYS A 444 -30.51 8.33 0.04
CA CYS A 444 -31.08 9.61 0.45
C CYS A 444 -32.58 9.48 0.80
N ILE A 445 -33.33 8.71 0.00
CA ILE A 445 -34.79 8.51 0.20
C ILE A 445 -35.07 7.70 1.48
N ASN A 446 -34.28 6.67 1.80
CA ASN A 446 -34.48 5.84 2.99
C ASN A 446 -34.17 6.53 4.32
N ARG A 447 -33.55 7.72 4.28
CA ARG A 447 -33.26 8.54 5.47
C ARG A 447 -34.23 9.72 5.64
N GLY A 448 -35.25 9.82 4.79
CA GLY A 448 -36.20 10.94 4.78
C GLY A 448 -35.55 12.29 4.46
N LYS A 449 -34.39 12.31 3.78
CA LYS A 449 -33.60 13.51 3.51
C LYS A 449 -33.34 13.68 2.02
N THR A 450 -33.48 14.89 1.53
CA THR A 450 -33.13 15.25 0.15
C THR A 450 -31.62 15.16 -0.04
N CYS A 451 -31.19 14.47 -1.09
CA CYS A 451 -29.78 14.33 -1.44
C CYS A 451 -29.23 15.68 -1.91
N VAL A 452 -28.33 16.28 -1.15
CA VAL A 452 -27.62 17.50 -1.54
C VAL A 452 -26.14 17.20 -1.46
N TYR A 453 -25.44 17.26 -2.59
CA TYR A 453 -23.98 17.21 -2.57
C TYR A 453 -23.43 18.37 -1.76
N THR A 454 -22.37 18.06 -1.03
CA THR A 454 -21.58 19.07 -0.36
C THR A 454 -20.21 19.12 -1.02
N GLN A 455 -19.84 20.30 -1.50
CA GLN A 455 -18.51 20.56 -2.06
C GLN A 455 -17.45 20.13 -1.03
N SER A 456 -16.52 19.28 -1.44
CA SER A 456 -15.49 18.73 -0.57
C SER A 456 -14.66 19.84 0.09
N LYS A 457 -14.92 20.11 1.38
CA LYS A 457 -14.14 21.03 2.23
C LYS A 457 -13.32 20.31 3.31
N ARG A 458 -13.28 18.97 3.33
CA ARG A 458 -12.71 18.18 4.44
C ARG A 458 -11.55 17.30 3.98
N GLY A 459 -10.47 17.13 4.72
CA GLY A 459 -10.25 17.51 6.13
C GLY A 459 -8.80 17.69 6.60
N GLY A 460 -8.11 16.58 6.85
CA GLY A 460 -6.85 16.51 7.59
C GLY A 460 -6.96 15.41 8.64
N SER A 461 -5.85 15.06 9.30
CA SER A 461 -5.85 13.97 10.30
C SER A 461 -6.69 14.31 11.54
N ARG A 462 -7.37 13.30 12.09
CA ARG A 462 -7.80 13.31 13.50
C ARG A 462 -6.58 13.04 14.38
N ILE A 463 -6.31 13.91 15.35
CA ILE A 463 -5.48 13.60 16.51
C ILE A 463 -6.33 12.73 17.44
N ARG A 464 -5.84 11.54 17.79
CA ARG A 464 -6.49 10.66 18.78
C ARG A 464 -6.43 11.35 20.15
N ARG A 465 -7.55 11.88 20.66
CA ARG A 465 -7.67 12.25 22.08
C ARG A 465 -7.46 10.99 22.92
N ARG A 466 -6.48 11.00 23.82
CA ARG A 466 -6.36 10.00 24.89
C ARG A 466 -7.64 10.07 25.72
N ARG A 467 -8.34 8.94 25.90
CA ARG A 467 -9.33 8.79 26.97
C ARG A 467 -8.57 8.86 28.29
N ALA A 468 -8.94 9.80 29.15
CA ALA A 468 -8.60 9.74 30.56
C ALA A 468 -9.28 8.50 31.14
N SER A 469 -8.50 7.60 31.74
CA SER A 469 -9.01 6.52 32.58
C SER A 469 -9.26 7.11 33.97
N SER A 470 -10.52 7.19 34.37
CA SER A 470 -10.90 7.25 35.78
C SER A 470 -10.77 5.84 36.34
N ASP A 471 -9.79 5.64 37.22
CA ASP A 471 -10.05 5.25 38.61
C ASP A 471 -8.73 4.82 39.26
N ASP A 472 -8.39 5.59 40.28
CA ASP A 472 -7.33 5.37 41.26
C ASP A 472 -7.61 4.10 42.07
N GLU A 473 -6.61 3.23 42.24
CA GLU A 473 -6.17 2.77 43.56
C GLU A 473 -4.79 2.09 43.48
N LYS A 474 -3.84 2.71 44.17
CA LYS A 474 -2.49 2.25 44.54
C LYS A 474 -2.45 2.28 46.09
N PRO A 475 -1.39 1.81 46.81
CA PRO A 475 -0.29 0.85 46.57
C PRO A 475 -0.15 -0.05 47.85
N PRO A 476 1.02 -0.55 48.37
CA PRO A 476 2.43 -0.58 47.91
C PRO A 476 3.10 -1.98 48.11
N THR A 477 4.38 -2.32 47.93
CA THR A 477 5.74 -1.71 47.89
C THR A 477 6.64 -2.83 47.28
N THR A 478 7.74 -2.63 46.53
CA THR A 478 9.05 -2.10 46.98
C THR A 478 10.01 -1.93 45.78
N ASN A 479 10.94 -0.98 45.95
CA ASN A 479 11.77 -0.27 44.98
C ASN A 479 13.06 -0.97 44.51
N ASN A 480 13.60 -0.48 43.38
CA ASN A 480 14.89 0.27 43.28
C ASN A 480 15.19 0.58 41.80
N ASN A 481 15.65 1.73 41.28
CA ASN A 481 15.80 3.17 41.66
C ASN A 481 16.16 3.86 40.30
N GLU A 482 15.41 4.82 39.78
CA GLU A 482 15.44 6.28 40.05
C GLU A 482 16.77 7.00 39.79
N LEU A 483 16.80 7.79 38.69
CA LEU A 483 17.52 9.06 38.53
C LEU A 483 16.98 9.76 37.26
N ASN A 484 15.99 10.66 37.44
CA ASN A 484 15.71 11.89 36.66
C ASN A 484 14.24 12.34 36.80
N GLN A 485 13.85 12.72 38.02
CA GLN A 485 12.78 13.69 38.26
C GLN A 485 13.36 14.79 39.16
N CYS A 486 13.48 16.02 38.61
CA CYS A 486 13.23 17.30 39.29
C CYS A 486 13.84 18.45 38.47
N ALA A 487 13.04 19.00 37.54
CA ALA A 487 12.96 20.44 37.29
C ALA A 487 11.74 20.70 36.37
N LEU A 488 10.96 21.72 36.71
CA LEU A 488 9.80 22.27 35.97
C LEU A 488 8.42 21.67 36.29
N SER A 489 8.08 21.63 37.57
CA SER A 489 6.75 22.05 38.03
C SER A 489 6.83 23.54 38.39
N ILE A 490 6.27 24.41 37.53
CA ILE A 490 5.67 25.74 37.79
C ILE A 490 5.40 26.33 36.39
N LEU A 491 4.13 26.34 35.95
CA LEU A 491 3.45 27.30 35.06
C LEU A 491 2.01 26.74 34.79
N PRO A 492 0.98 27.61 34.68
CA PRO A 492 -0.43 27.20 34.70
C PRO A 492 -0.87 26.51 33.40
N PRO A 493 -1.98 25.74 33.41
CA PRO A 493 -2.46 25.02 32.24
C PRO A 493 -3.04 26.02 31.21
N ILE A 494 -2.51 26.00 29.98
CA ILE A 494 -3.07 26.72 28.84
C ILE A 494 -3.71 25.69 27.91
N ASP A 495 -4.89 25.20 28.28
CA ASP A 495 -5.83 24.59 27.36
C ASP A 495 -6.84 25.68 26.96
N GLU A 496 -6.51 26.51 25.95
CA GLU A 496 -7.53 27.26 25.17
C GLU A 496 -7.05 28.02 23.90
N VAL A 497 -5.78 27.90 23.44
CA VAL A 497 -5.30 28.60 22.20
C VAL A 497 -4.96 27.60 21.06
N GLY A 498 -5.59 26.43 21.07
CA GLY A 498 -5.07 25.21 20.43
C GLY A 498 -5.38 24.93 18.96
N ASP A 499 -5.97 25.84 18.17
CA ASP A 499 -6.32 25.54 16.76
C ASP A 499 -5.75 26.53 15.70
N SER A 500 -5.29 27.72 16.11
CA SER A 500 -4.84 28.76 15.17
C SER A 500 -3.41 28.54 14.61
N PHE A 501 -2.66 27.55 15.12
CA PHE A 501 -1.25 27.32 14.79
C PHE A 501 -0.98 26.04 13.95
N SER A 502 -2.03 25.25 13.63
CA SER A 502 -1.90 23.97 12.94
C SER A 502 -1.72 24.09 11.41
N GLY A 503 -2.20 25.18 10.81
CA GLY A 503 -2.23 25.41 9.37
C GLY A 503 -0.85 25.39 8.69
N PRO A 504 0.12 26.22 9.13
CA PRO A 504 1.47 26.26 8.53
C PRO A 504 2.23 24.93 8.64
N LEU A 505 1.93 24.13 9.69
CA LEU A 505 2.61 22.87 9.98
C LEU A 505 2.21 21.73 9.02
N ARG A 506 1.01 21.80 8.40
CA ARG A 506 0.50 20.83 7.42
C ARG A 506 1.13 20.98 6.03
N LEU A 507 1.61 22.18 5.68
CA LEU A 507 2.25 22.48 4.38
C LEU A 507 3.63 21.80 4.20
N VAL A 508 4.17 21.21 5.27
CA VAL A 508 5.51 20.58 5.31
C VAL A 508 5.44 19.04 5.24
N ALA A 509 4.26 18.43 5.43
CA ALA A 509 4.10 16.97 5.47
C ALA A 509 4.25 16.30 4.08
N PRO A 510 4.67 15.02 4.01
CA PRO A 510 4.66 14.24 2.77
C PRO A 510 3.30 14.33 2.06
N GLY A 511 3.30 14.51 0.75
CA GLY A 511 2.09 14.69 -0.06
C GLY A 511 1.64 16.12 -0.31
N GLY A 512 2.42 17.12 0.12
CA GLY A 512 2.18 18.52 -0.21
C GLY A 512 0.79 19.00 0.21
N GLY A 513 0.31 18.61 1.39
CA GLY A 513 -1.01 19.00 1.89
C GLY A 513 -2.21 18.52 1.05
N LEU A 514 -2.04 17.53 0.19
CA LEU A 514 -3.17 16.77 -0.34
C LEU A 514 -3.82 15.99 0.79
N LYS A 515 -5.14 16.00 0.82
CA LYS A 515 -5.92 15.19 1.75
C LYS A 515 -6.33 13.95 0.99
N GLN A 516 -6.00 12.78 1.53
CA GLN A 516 -6.50 11.53 0.99
C GLN A 516 -8.03 11.62 0.97
N LEU A 517 -8.63 11.47 -0.23
CA LEU A 517 -10.07 11.42 -0.41
C LEU A 517 -10.57 10.05 0.09
N ASP A 518 -10.50 9.84 1.40
CA ASP A 518 -11.18 8.72 2.05
C ASP A 518 -12.57 9.20 2.44
N PHE A 519 -13.60 8.61 1.81
CA PHE A 519 -14.97 8.81 2.25
C PHE A 519 -15.17 8.15 3.61
N SER A 520 -15.29 8.98 4.64
CA SER A 520 -15.81 8.62 5.96
C SER A 520 -16.86 9.67 6.33
N LEU A 521 -18.12 9.25 6.45
CA LEU A 521 -19.30 10.10 6.59
C LEU A 521 -19.64 10.52 8.03
N ASP A 522 -18.72 10.39 8.99
CA ASP A 522 -19.12 10.44 10.41
C ASP A 522 -18.81 11.74 11.19
N ASP A 523 -18.40 12.85 10.54
CA ASP A 523 -17.98 14.07 11.27
C ASP A 523 -18.81 15.34 11.02
N THR A 524 -19.99 15.26 10.39
CA THR A 524 -20.80 16.47 10.07
C THR A 524 -22.01 16.68 10.96
N ASP A 525 -22.48 15.66 11.66
CA ASP A 525 -23.78 15.75 12.34
C ASP A 525 -23.70 16.42 13.72
N PHE A 526 -22.53 16.40 14.39
CA PHE A 526 -22.44 16.93 15.77
C PHE A 526 -22.41 18.47 15.86
N ILE A 527 -22.05 19.18 14.79
CA ILE A 527 -21.97 20.66 14.81
C ILE A 527 -23.27 21.30 14.28
N PHE A 528 -24.03 20.59 13.45
CA PHE A 528 -25.23 21.12 12.82
C PHE A 528 -26.44 21.12 13.78
N ASP A 529 -26.61 20.04 14.56
CA ASP A 529 -27.74 19.92 15.51
C ASP A 529 -27.62 20.88 16.71
N SER A 530 -26.40 21.33 17.03
CA SER A 530 -26.15 22.28 18.11
C SER A 530 -26.40 23.74 17.73
N ILE A 531 -26.59 24.06 16.44
CA ILE A 531 -26.79 25.42 15.93
C ILE A 531 -28.25 25.66 15.49
N PHE A 532 -28.96 24.62 15.01
CA PHE A 532 -30.26 24.79 14.35
C PHE A 532 -31.47 24.17 15.08
N SER A 533 -31.30 23.70 16.32
CA SER A 533 -32.42 23.21 17.13
C SER A 533 -33.20 24.35 17.80
N ALA A 534 -33.91 25.15 17.00
CA ALA A 534 -35.02 25.98 17.47
C ALA A 534 -35.96 26.35 16.31
N GLN A 535 -37.27 26.08 16.51
CA GLN A 535 -38.43 26.37 15.63
C GLN A 535 -38.62 25.34 14.48
N GLY A 536 -39.76 24.70 14.26
CA GLY A 536 -41.14 24.95 14.68
C GLY A 536 -42.05 24.81 13.45
N ASP A 537 -42.76 23.69 13.35
CA ASP A 537 -44.03 23.43 12.63
C ASP A 537 -44.21 23.52 11.09
N SER A 538 -44.90 22.47 10.62
CA SER A 538 -46.03 22.43 9.65
C SER A 538 -45.79 22.13 8.15
N LEU A 539 -46.49 21.06 7.71
CA LEU A 539 -47.36 20.89 6.51
C LEU A 539 -46.83 21.43 5.16
N ASP A 540 -46.79 20.66 4.07
CA ASP A 540 -47.98 20.29 3.29
C ASP A 540 -47.60 19.41 2.07
N SER A 541 -48.59 18.61 1.64
CA SER A 541 -48.90 18.04 0.31
C SER A 541 -47.77 17.78 -0.71
N GLY A 542 -47.65 16.62 -1.36
CA GLY A 542 -48.65 15.69 -1.86
C GLY A 542 -48.35 15.41 -3.35
N TYR A 543 -48.38 14.15 -3.79
CA TYR A 543 -49.09 13.68 -5.00
C TYR A 543 -48.74 12.22 -5.32
N GLU A 544 -49.76 11.58 -5.90
CA GLU A 544 -50.04 10.16 -6.00
C GLU A 544 -49.24 9.37 -7.05
N THR A 545 -49.26 8.07 -6.83
CA THR A 545 -48.93 6.91 -7.68
C THR A 545 -49.58 6.91 -9.07
N SER A 546 -48.95 6.29 -10.07
CA SER A 546 -49.61 5.29 -10.95
C SER A 546 -48.64 4.67 -11.97
N GLU A 547 -48.68 3.34 -12.07
CA GLU A 547 -48.27 2.52 -13.21
C GLU A 547 -48.95 3.01 -14.51
N HIS A 548 -48.28 2.88 -15.67
CA HIS A 548 -48.83 2.40 -16.95
C HIS A 548 -47.69 2.24 -17.96
N ALA A 549 -47.63 1.05 -18.57
CA ALA A 549 -46.69 0.69 -19.61
C ALA A 549 -47.10 1.21 -21.00
N ALA A 550 -46.08 1.38 -21.84
CA ALA A 550 -46.05 1.38 -23.31
C ALA A 550 -46.17 2.72 -24.08
N THR A 551 -45.09 2.95 -24.84
CA THR A 551 -44.91 3.76 -26.06
C THR A 551 -45.08 5.27 -25.97
N LEU A 552 -43.96 6.02 -26.05
CA LEU A 552 -43.87 7.33 -26.69
C LEU A 552 -42.40 7.74 -26.94
N SER A 553 -42.20 8.24 -28.16
CA SER A 553 -41.11 9.00 -28.78
C SER A 553 -40.10 9.78 -27.91
N GLU A 554 -38.88 9.90 -28.45
CA GLU A 554 -37.85 10.92 -28.21
C GLU A 554 -38.39 12.26 -27.66
N ILE A 555 -38.40 12.43 -26.33
CA ILE A 555 -38.47 13.76 -25.68
C ILE A 555 -37.60 13.71 -24.41
N ASP A 556 -36.55 14.54 -24.42
CA ASP A 556 -35.70 15.04 -23.33
C ASP A 556 -35.32 14.07 -22.18
N GLN A 557 -34.31 13.23 -22.43
CA GLN A 557 -33.38 12.90 -21.34
C GLN A 557 -32.55 14.15 -21.00
N PRO A 558 -32.30 14.47 -19.73
CA PRO A 558 -31.44 15.61 -19.37
C PRO A 558 -30.07 15.40 -20.01
N LYS A 559 -29.66 16.34 -20.88
CA LYS A 559 -28.35 16.30 -21.54
C LYS A 559 -27.26 16.24 -20.46
N SER A 560 -26.51 15.15 -20.43
CA SER A 560 -25.34 15.02 -19.57
C SER A 560 -24.18 15.74 -20.26
N TYR A 561 -23.70 16.83 -19.68
CA TYR A 561 -22.59 17.63 -20.22
C TYR A 561 -21.23 16.97 -19.94
N ILE A 562 -21.08 15.71 -20.34
CA ILE A 562 -19.87 14.94 -20.17
C ILE A 562 -19.06 14.94 -21.45
N ARG A 563 -17.78 15.29 -21.33
CA ARG A 563 -16.80 15.29 -22.41
C ARG A 563 -16.45 13.86 -22.80
N VAL A 564 -16.81 13.47 -24.01
CA VAL A 564 -16.35 12.24 -24.68
C VAL A 564 -15.83 12.57 -26.08
N TYR A 565 -15.25 11.58 -26.77
CA TYR A 565 -14.68 11.75 -28.10
C TYR A 565 -15.20 10.67 -29.05
N GLN A 566 -15.20 10.96 -30.35
CA GLN A 566 -15.78 10.09 -31.38
C GLN A 566 -14.77 9.12 -31.98
N THR A 567 -13.47 9.42 -31.85
CA THR A 567 -12.37 8.66 -32.42
C THR A 567 -11.10 8.76 -31.56
N ASP A 568 -10.16 7.82 -31.73
CA ASP A 568 -8.84 7.88 -31.10
C ASP A 568 -8.02 9.10 -31.57
N GLU A 569 -8.26 9.58 -32.79
CA GLU A 569 -7.64 10.78 -33.33
C GLU A 569 -8.09 12.04 -32.59
N ASP A 570 -9.39 12.15 -32.25
CA ASP A 570 -9.90 13.24 -31.43
C ASP A 570 -9.30 13.22 -30.00
N ILE A 571 -9.14 12.03 -29.42
CA ILE A 571 -8.48 11.84 -28.11
C ILE A 571 -7.01 12.31 -28.19
N LEU A 572 -6.30 11.94 -29.24
CA LEU A 572 -4.91 12.34 -29.46
C LEU A 572 -4.77 13.85 -29.67
N ASN A 573 -5.67 14.45 -30.45
CA ASN A 573 -5.70 15.91 -30.64
C ASN A 573 -5.94 16.63 -29.30
N ALA A 574 -6.88 16.16 -28.49
CA ALA A 574 -7.11 16.70 -27.16
C ALA A 574 -5.89 16.53 -26.22
N TYR A 575 -5.15 15.43 -26.33
CA TYR A 575 -3.89 15.26 -25.62
C TYR A 575 -2.88 16.37 -25.97
N TYR A 576 -2.71 16.69 -27.24
CA TYR A 576 -1.80 17.75 -27.69
C TYR A 576 -2.20 19.15 -27.21
N VAL A 577 -3.50 19.41 -27.05
CA VAL A 577 -4.00 20.69 -26.53
C VAL A 577 -3.81 20.80 -25.02
N TYR A 578 -4.23 19.78 -24.26
CA TYR A 578 -4.40 19.90 -22.81
C TYR A 578 -3.26 19.30 -21.99
N ILE A 579 -2.62 18.24 -22.48
CA ILE A 579 -1.68 17.42 -21.69
C ILE A 579 -0.24 17.65 -22.15
N HIS A 580 0.02 17.58 -23.46
CA HIS A 580 1.36 17.65 -24.03
C HIS A 580 2.20 18.87 -23.59
N PRO A 581 1.64 20.10 -23.45
CA PRO A 581 2.40 21.24 -22.97
C PRO A 581 3.07 21.03 -21.60
N TYR A 582 2.45 20.24 -20.72
CA TYR A 582 2.95 19.99 -19.36
C TYR A 582 3.59 18.60 -19.22
N PHE A 583 3.25 17.67 -20.11
CA PHE A 583 3.66 16.28 -20.06
C PHE A 583 3.95 15.75 -21.49
N PRO A 584 5.04 16.21 -22.13
CA PRO A 584 5.39 15.89 -23.52
C PRO A 584 6.02 14.49 -23.63
N VAL A 585 5.23 13.46 -23.32
CA VAL A 585 5.65 12.05 -23.37
C VAL A 585 5.55 11.46 -24.78
N LEU A 586 4.60 11.94 -25.58
CA LEU A 586 4.50 11.58 -27.00
C LEU A 586 5.41 12.50 -27.86
N PRO A 587 5.81 12.06 -29.07
CA PRO A 587 6.42 12.93 -30.09
C PRO A 587 5.57 14.17 -30.40
N PRO A 588 6.11 15.20 -31.08
CA PRO A 588 5.31 16.35 -31.51
C PRO A 588 4.23 15.95 -32.53
N PRO A 589 3.14 16.73 -32.64
CA PRO A 589 2.12 16.49 -33.65
C PRO A 589 2.68 16.73 -35.07
N GLU A 590 2.06 16.12 -36.09
CA GLU A 590 2.31 16.49 -37.49
C GLU A 590 1.91 17.96 -37.74
N PRO A 591 2.44 18.66 -38.77
CA PRO A 591 2.34 20.14 -38.96
C PRO A 591 0.96 20.77 -39.21
N HIS A 592 -0.11 20.26 -38.59
CA HIS A 592 -1.48 20.72 -38.74
C HIS A 592 -2.01 21.29 -37.42
N GLN A 593 -2.90 22.27 -37.51
CA GLN A 593 -3.54 22.85 -36.34
C GLN A 593 -4.39 21.78 -35.64
N VAL A 594 -4.02 21.44 -34.40
CA VAL A 594 -4.73 20.47 -33.58
C VAL A 594 -6.06 21.06 -33.09
N ILE A 595 -7.16 20.31 -33.28
CA ILE A 595 -8.53 20.74 -32.96
C ILE A 595 -9.08 19.94 -31.78
N ASP A 596 -9.66 20.61 -30.77
CA ASP A 596 -10.41 19.94 -29.69
C ASP A 596 -11.87 19.77 -30.14
N ASN A 597 -12.26 18.53 -30.45
CA ASN A 597 -13.59 18.17 -30.95
C ASN A 597 -14.34 17.23 -29.97
N PRO A 598 -14.74 17.72 -28.78
CA PRO A 598 -15.50 16.91 -27.83
C PRO A 598 -16.94 16.72 -28.29
N ASP A 599 -17.51 15.55 -27.98
CA ASP A 599 -18.93 15.25 -28.15
C ASP A 599 -19.62 15.09 -26.78
N PHE A 600 -20.96 15.07 -26.80
CA PHE A 600 -21.78 14.84 -25.62
C PHE A 600 -21.82 13.35 -25.25
N GLY A 601 -21.53 13.08 -23.98
CA GLY A 601 -21.68 11.76 -23.39
C GLY A 601 -23.14 11.39 -23.18
N VAL A 602 -23.60 10.29 -23.77
CA VAL A 602 -24.92 9.70 -23.55
C VAL A 602 -24.77 8.38 -22.82
N ARG A 603 -25.53 8.23 -21.74
CA ARG A 603 -25.60 6.99 -20.95
C ARG A 603 -26.65 6.08 -21.57
N ARG A 604 -26.21 4.97 -22.19
CA ARG A 604 -27.09 4.01 -22.91
C ARG A 604 -27.41 2.75 -22.08
N ALA A 605 -26.57 2.43 -21.12
CA ALA A 605 -26.66 1.28 -20.23
C ALA A 605 -26.50 1.74 -18.77
N PRO A 606 -26.82 0.91 -17.75
CA PRO A 606 -26.56 1.24 -16.35
C PRO A 606 -25.07 1.30 -15.97
N ASP A 607 -24.16 1.12 -16.93
CA ASP A 607 -22.72 1.17 -16.73
C ASP A 607 -22.19 2.61 -16.60
N ALA A 608 -21.02 2.75 -15.96
CA ALA A 608 -20.42 4.05 -15.65
C ALA A 608 -19.87 4.80 -16.88
N ILE A 609 -19.76 4.13 -18.04
CA ILE A 609 -19.11 4.67 -19.25
C ILE A 609 -20.15 5.38 -20.15
N PHE A 610 -19.92 6.67 -20.38
CA PHE A 610 -20.65 7.48 -21.35
C PHE A 610 -20.14 7.24 -22.78
N SER A 611 -21.07 7.00 -23.69
CA SER A 611 -20.81 6.83 -25.14
C SER A 611 -21.01 8.14 -25.90
N SER A 612 -20.31 8.34 -27.02
CA SER A 612 -20.56 9.50 -27.88
C SER A 612 -21.99 9.48 -28.43
N GLN A 613 -22.63 10.65 -28.43
CA GLN A 613 -23.97 10.82 -29.00
C GLN A 613 -23.95 10.53 -30.51
N THR A 614 -22.94 11.03 -31.20
CA THR A 614 -22.80 10.99 -32.66
C THR A 614 -22.18 9.70 -33.19
N ASN A 615 -21.24 9.10 -32.45
CA ASN A 615 -20.60 7.83 -32.78
C ASN A 615 -20.60 6.88 -31.57
N PRO A 616 -21.71 6.18 -31.32
CA PRO A 616 -21.86 5.40 -30.10
C PRO A 616 -21.16 4.05 -30.08
N ASP A 617 -20.75 3.55 -31.24
CA ASP A 617 -20.05 2.27 -31.36
C ASP A 617 -18.55 2.43 -31.07
N PHE A 618 -18.06 3.67 -30.93
CA PHE A 618 -16.69 3.95 -30.58
C PHE A 618 -16.49 3.96 -29.06
N GLU A 619 -15.55 3.14 -28.59
CA GLU A 619 -15.03 3.15 -27.23
C GLU A 619 -13.50 3.06 -27.27
N PRO A 620 -12.78 3.89 -26.49
CA PRO A 620 -11.33 3.74 -26.37
C PRO A 620 -11.00 2.36 -25.82
N SER A 621 -10.09 1.65 -26.47
CA SER A 621 -9.80 0.24 -26.16
C SER A 621 -8.35 -0.04 -25.84
N THR A 622 -7.42 0.87 -26.17
CA THR A 622 -6.00 0.69 -25.89
C THR A 622 -5.67 1.21 -24.48
N PRO A 623 -4.65 0.64 -23.79
CA PRO A 623 -4.19 1.15 -22.51
C PRO A 623 -3.96 2.67 -22.50
N LEU A 624 -3.35 3.18 -23.57
CA LEU A 624 -2.98 4.58 -23.69
C LEU A 624 -4.21 5.47 -23.96
N SER A 625 -5.11 5.08 -24.87
CA SER A 625 -6.31 5.86 -25.16
C SER A 625 -7.25 5.93 -23.96
N LEU A 626 -7.38 4.83 -23.21
CA LEU A 626 -8.12 4.77 -21.95
C LEU A 626 -7.50 5.68 -20.87
N ALA A 627 -6.17 5.62 -20.67
CA ALA A 627 -5.50 6.43 -19.67
C ALA A 627 -5.55 7.95 -19.97
N ILE A 628 -5.46 8.32 -21.25
CA ILE A 628 -5.65 9.72 -21.69
C ILE A 628 -7.11 10.14 -21.46
N SER A 629 -8.07 9.30 -21.84
CA SER A 629 -9.51 9.57 -21.66
C SER A 629 -9.90 9.74 -20.19
N ALA A 630 -9.27 9.00 -19.28
CA ALA A 630 -9.44 9.20 -17.84
C ALA A 630 -9.04 10.61 -17.38
N SER A 631 -7.99 11.20 -17.98
CA SER A 631 -7.56 12.56 -17.66
C SER A 631 -8.40 13.62 -18.36
N LEU A 632 -8.79 13.38 -19.62
CA LEU A 632 -9.58 14.33 -20.41
C LEU A 632 -11.03 14.45 -19.94
N SER A 633 -11.65 13.37 -19.48
CA SER A 633 -13.02 13.37 -18.94
C SER A 633 -13.17 14.26 -17.70
N LEU A 634 -12.08 14.55 -16.98
CA LEU A 634 -12.06 15.50 -15.88
C LEU A 634 -12.16 16.96 -16.36
N ILE A 635 -11.92 17.26 -17.63
CA ILE A 635 -12.06 18.61 -18.18
C ILE A 635 -13.55 18.87 -18.45
N PRO A 636 -14.12 20.00 -17.97
CA PRO A 636 -15.51 20.32 -18.27
C PRO A 636 -15.82 20.34 -19.78
N HIS A 637 -17.02 19.88 -20.13
CA HIS A 637 -17.50 20.03 -21.50
C HIS A 637 -17.63 21.53 -21.84
N PRO A 638 -17.23 21.96 -23.05
CA PRO A 638 -17.28 23.38 -23.43
C PRO A 638 -18.66 24.02 -23.31
N ASP A 639 -19.70 23.25 -23.63
CA ASP A 639 -21.09 23.70 -23.59
C ASP A 639 -21.78 23.41 -22.25
N ASP A 640 -21.04 22.97 -21.22
CA ASP A 640 -21.57 22.80 -19.87
C ASP A 640 -21.91 24.19 -19.28
N PRO A 641 -23.20 24.50 -19.03
CA PRO A 641 -23.59 25.80 -18.50
C PRO A 641 -23.18 25.99 -17.02
N ASN A 642 -22.88 24.91 -16.29
CA ASN A 642 -22.48 24.98 -14.90
C ASN A 642 -21.42 23.90 -14.56
N PRO A 643 -20.17 24.07 -15.02
CA PRO A 643 -19.11 23.06 -14.89
C PRO A 643 -18.61 22.87 -13.45
N SER A 644 -18.87 23.85 -12.59
CA SER A 644 -18.59 23.78 -11.15
C SER A 644 -19.75 23.17 -10.35
N SER A 645 -20.84 22.78 -11.03
CA SER A 645 -21.93 22.06 -10.39
C SER A 645 -21.43 20.73 -9.84
N ILE A 646 -22.04 20.39 -8.74
CA ILE A 646 -22.06 19.11 -8.07
C ILE A 646 -22.17 17.96 -9.08
N GLU A 647 -23.18 18.05 -9.93
CA GLU A 647 -23.60 16.99 -10.82
C GLU A 647 -22.57 16.81 -11.93
N SER A 648 -22.11 17.91 -12.53
CA SER A 648 -21.03 17.89 -13.53
C SER A 648 -19.73 17.30 -12.98
N VAL A 649 -19.31 17.73 -11.78
CA VAL A 649 -18.09 17.21 -11.14
C VAL A 649 -18.20 15.71 -10.85
N HIS A 650 -19.35 15.27 -10.31
CA HIS A 650 -19.57 13.87 -9.97
C HIS A 650 -19.53 12.96 -11.21
N LEU A 651 -20.24 13.35 -12.25
CA LEU A 651 -20.30 12.58 -13.50
C LEU A 651 -18.94 12.49 -14.19
N ARG A 652 -18.18 13.59 -14.24
CA ARG A 652 -16.82 13.59 -14.80
C ARG A 652 -15.89 12.65 -14.03
N ARG A 653 -16.01 12.61 -12.70
CA ARG A 653 -15.23 11.73 -11.84
C ARG A 653 -15.58 10.26 -12.04
N GLU A 654 -16.86 9.93 -12.15
CA GLU A 654 -17.35 8.58 -12.40
C GLU A 654 -16.78 8.04 -13.72
N GLN A 655 -16.89 8.83 -14.80
CA GLN A 655 -16.32 8.50 -16.11
C GLN A 655 -14.80 8.32 -16.05
N ALA A 656 -14.09 9.26 -15.42
CA ALA A 656 -12.65 9.22 -15.30
C ALA A 656 -12.14 7.98 -14.55
N GLN A 657 -12.87 7.57 -13.50
CA GLN A 657 -12.54 6.38 -12.72
C GLN A 657 -12.77 5.10 -13.53
N ALA A 658 -13.86 5.01 -14.29
CA ALA A 658 -14.13 3.88 -15.16
C ALA A 658 -13.00 3.69 -16.18
N PHE A 659 -12.62 4.75 -16.90
CA PHE A 659 -11.51 4.70 -17.85
C PHE A 659 -10.16 4.37 -17.21
N ALA A 660 -9.87 4.91 -16.02
CA ALA A 660 -8.62 4.61 -15.31
C ALA A 660 -8.52 3.13 -14.90
N GLN A 661 -9.65 2.51 -14.54
CA GLN A 661 -9.71 1.10 -14.20
C GLN A 661 -9.55 0.22 -15.44
N SER A 662 -10.31 0.49 -16.51
CA SER A 662 -10.18 -0.23 -17.78
C SER A 662 -8.77 -0.11 -18.38
N ALA A 663 -8.14 1.07 -18.28
CA ALA A 663 -6.74 1.25 -18.70
C ALA A 663 -5.80 0.32 -17.95
N PHE A 664 -5.99 0.18 -16.63
CA PHE A 664 -5.12 -0.65 -15.81
C PHE A 664 -5.33 -2.15 -16.08
N GLU A 665 -6.58 -2.58 -16.21
CA GLU A 665 -6.92 -3.96 -16.59
C GLU A 665 -6.34 -4.30 -17.98
N SER A 666 -6.42 -3.36 -18.94
CA SER A 666 -5.81 -3.50 -20.25
C SER A 666 -4.28 -3.67 -20.20
N ILE A 667 -3.59 -2.92 -19.33
CA ILE A 667 -2.13 -3.07 -19.11
C ILE A 667 -1.80 -4.43 -18.51
N GLU A 668 -2.59 -4.92 -17.55
CA GLU A 668 -2.39 -6.24 -16.95
C GLU A 668 -2.57 -7.35 -18.00
N ILE A 669 -3.61 -7.26 -18.82
CA ILE A 669 -3.85 -8.20 -19.94
C ILE A 669 -2.69 -8.19 -20.94
N GLU A 670 -2.18 -7.01 -21.35
CA GLU A 670 -1.03 -6.92 -22.26
C GLU A 670 0.29 -7.37 -21.62
N SER A 671 0.40 -7.31 -20.29
CA SER A 671 1.59 -7.75 -19.52
C SER A 671 1.55 -9.23 -19.16
N GLU A 672 0.37 -9.86 -19.22
CA GLU A 672 0.22 -11.30 -19.03
C GLU A 672 0.80 -12.04 -20.25
N LEU A 673 1.81 -12.88 -20.00
CA LEU A 673 2.22 -13.93 -20.93
C LEU A 673 0.99 -14.79 -21.23
N VAL A 674 0.41 -14.62 -22.41
CA VAL A 674 -0.78 -15.35 -22.92
C VAL A 674 -0.58 -16.89 -22.95
N GLU A 675 0.57 -17.42 -22.53
CA GLU A 675 0.87 -18.87 -22.45
C GLU A 675 1.25 -19.37 -21.04
N SER A 676 1.16 -18.55 -19.98
CA SER A 676 1.62 -18.95 -18.63
C SER A 676 0.66 -19.91 -17.90
N GLY A 677 -0.60 -20.02 -18.34
CA GLY A 677 -1.60 -20.89 -17.73
C GLY A 677 -1.56 -22.35 -18.17
N THR A 678 -1.00 -22.63 -19.36
CA THR A 678 -1.09 -23.94 -20.01
C THR A 678 0.24 -24.66 -20.11
N GLU A 679 1.34 -23.96 -20.39
CA GLU A 679 2.69 -24.56 -20.51
C GLU A 679 3.80 -23.60 -19.98
N PRO A 680 4.19 -23.70 -18.69
CA PRO A 680 5.21 -22.83 -18.09
C PRO A 680 6.60 -22.95 -18.72
N GLY A 681 6.86 -24.07 -19.41
CA GLY A 681 8.12 -24.31 -20.12
C GLY A 681 8.20 -23.55 -21.44
N GLU A 682 7.08 -23.40 -22.16
CA GLU A 682 7.02 -22.61 -23.39
C GLU A 682 7.11 -21.11 -23.08
N ALA A 683 6.41 -20.61 -22.05
CA ALA A 683 6.45 -19.20 -21.63
C ALA A 683 7.83 -18.65 -21.22
N LEU A 684 8.81 -19.53 -20.93
CA LEU A 684 10.21 -19.16 -20.67
C LEU A 684 11.11 -19.24 -21.92
N SER A 685 10.59 -19.82 -23.00
CA SER A 685 11.29 -20.12 -24.26
C SER A 685 10.69 -19.43 -25.49
N SER A 686 9.42 -19.02 -25.44
CA SER A 686 8.74 -18.22 -26.45
C SER A 686 8.98 -16.73 -26.18
N ASP A 687 9.40 -16.02 -27.22
CA ASP A 687 9.34 -14.55 -27.19
C ASP A 687 7.88 -14.14 -26.97
N PRO A 688 7.59 -13.05 -26.21
CA PRO A 688 6.23 -12.57 -26.00
C PRO A 688 5.50 -12.49 -27.33
N ALA A 689 4.28 -13.05 -27.40
CA ALA A 689 3.47 -12.99 -28.61
C ALA A 689 3.40 -11.53 -29.08
N PRO A 690 3.77 -11.23 -30.34
CA PRO A 690 3.82 -9.85 -30.81
C PRO A 690 2.43 -9.23 -30.73
N LEU A 691 2.33 -8.06 -30.10
CA LEU A 691 1.07 -7.32 -29.98
C LEU A 691 0.52 -7.02 -31.40
N THR A 692 -0.67 -7.56 -31.73
CA THR A 692 -1.20 -7.52 -33.11
C THR A 692 -2.19 -6.37 -33.39
N ARG A 693 -2.19 -5.32 -32.58
CA ARG A 693 -3.12 -4.18 -32.73
C ARG A 693 -2.45 -2.96 -33.33
N LYS A 694 -3.26 -2.07 -33.92
CA LYS A 694 -2.78 -0.78 -34.42
C LYS A 694 -2.31 0.07 -33.23
N PRO A 695 -1.16 0.76 -33.33
CA PRO A 695 -0.73 1.70 -32.31
C PRO A 695 -1.66 2.91 -32.27
N PHE A 696 -1.91 3.43 -31.07
CA PHE A 696 -2.66 4.65 -30.80
C PHE A 696 -1.98 5.87 -31.42
N HIS A 697 -0.64 5.91 -31.37
CA HIS A 697 0.15 6.99 -31.98
C HIS A 697 1.09 6.43 -33.06
N PRO A 698 1.13 6.99 -34.28
CA PRO A 698 1.88 6.42 -35.41
C PRO A 698 3.39 6.33 -35.16
N GLN A 699 3.95 7.28 -34.41
CA GLN A 699 5.38 7.34 -34.07
C GLN A 699 5.69 6.81 -32.66
N LEU A 700 4.77 6.08 -32.01
CA LEU A 700 5.05 5.42 -30.72
C LEU A 700 5.10 3.90 -30.94
N PRO A 701 6.19 3.22 -30.54
CA PRO A 701 6.21 1.76 -30.51
C PRO A 701 5.09 1.22 -29.63
N LEU A 702 4.47 0.13 -30.06
CA LEU A 702 3.35 -0.49 -29.37
C LEU A 702 3.74 -0.94 -27.95
N GLU A 703 4.98 -1.39 -27.79
CA GLU A 703 5.60 -1.80 -26.53
C GLU A 703 5.71 -0.65 -25.52
N ASN A 704 5.78 0.59 -26.00
CA ASN A 704 5.86 1.77 -25.13
C ASN A 704 4.49 2.23 -24.63
N GLU A 705 3.38 1.84 -25.27
CA GLU A 705 2.05 2.34 -24.92
C GLU A 705 1.66 2.02 -23.48
N SER A 706 1.91 0.79 -23.02
CA SER A 706 1.67 0.38 -21.64
C SER A 706 2.53 1.16 -20.63
N ILE A 707 3.76 1.52 -21.00
CA ILE A 707 4.61 2.39 -20.17
C ILE A 707 3.99 3.78 -20.06
N VAL A 708 3.63 4.39 -21.19
CA VAL A 708 3.04 5.73 -21.22
C VAL A 708 1.69 5.76 -20.49
N ALA A 709 0.88 4.72 -20.61
CA ALA A 709 -0.37 4.56 -19.88
C ALA A 709 -0.14 4.51 -18.35
N LEU A 710 0.85 3.73 -17.89
CA LEU A 710 1.25 3.71 -16.47
C LEU A 710 1.72 5.09 -15.98
N LEU A 711 2.42 5.86 -16.81
CA LEU A 711 2.81 7.23 -16.47
C LEU A 711 1.57 8.14 -16.33
N MET A 712 0.62 8.07 -17.27
CA MET A 712 -0.63 8.83 -17.19
C MET A 712 -1.44 8.47 -15.94
N LEU A 713 -1.63 7.18 -15.66
CA LEU A 713 -2.32 6.69 -14.47
C LEU A 713 -1.61 7.08 -13.16
N SER A 714 -0.27 7.11 -13.16
CA SER A 714 0.51 7.60 -12.02
C SER A 714 0.15 9.05 -11.69
N THR A 715 0.07 9.91 -12.70
CA THR A 715 -0.31 11.32 -12.50
C THR A 715 -1.76 11.48 -12.05
N TYR A 716 -2.68 10.65 -12.58
CA TYR A 716 -4.08 10.62 -12.18
C TYR A 716 -4.27 10.23 -10.70
N GLU A 717 -3.59 9.17 -10.24
CA GLU A 717 -3.64 8.72 -8.84
C GLU A 717 -3.19 9.80 -7.87
N TYR A 718 -2.18 10.59 -8.24
CA TYR A 718 -1.73 11.74 -7.46
C TYR A 718 -2.69 12.93 -7.54
N ALA A 719 -3.01 13.40 -8.74
CA ALA A 719 -3.67 14.67 -8.95
C ALA A 719 -5.18 14.61 -8.66
N GLN A 720 -5.84 13.49 -9.02
CA GLN A 720 -7.27 13.32 -8.82
C GLN A 720 -7.58 12.65 -7.48
N ARG A 721 -6.81 11.62 -7.08
CA ARG A 721 -7.13 10.80 -5.90
C ARG A 721 -6.30 11.15 -4.66
N GLY A 722 -5.21 11.90 -4.80
CA GLY A 722 -4.29 12.17 -3.70
C GLY A 722 -3.55 10.92 -3.19
N ASN A 723 -3.49 9.84 -3.98
CA ASN A 723 -2.93 8.55 -3.58
C ASN A 723 -1.47 8.39 -4.05
N ILE A 724 -0.55 8.83 -3.21
CA ILE A 724 0.89 8.83 -3.52
C ILE A 724 1.47 7.41 -3.56
N ALA A 725 0.92 6.49 -2.75
CA ALA A 725 1.36 5.09 -2.75
C ALA A 725 1.06 4.43 -4.11
N LYS A 726 -0.16 4.60 -4.62
CA LYS A 726 -0.52 4.10 -5.96
C LYS A 726 0.27 4.79 -7.06
N MET A 727 0.44 6.11 -7.02
CA MET A 727 1.32 6.85 -7.95
C MET A 727 2.71 6.21 -8.03
N ARG A 728 3.34 5.95 -6.87
CA ARG A 728 4.67 5.34 -6.79
C ARG A 728 4.70 3.92 -7.36
N ASN A 729 3.68 3.12 -7.06
CA ASN A 729 3.59 1.76 -7.58
C ASN A 729 3.49 1.75 -9.12
N ARG A 730 2.65 2.63 -9.70
CA ARG A 730 2.53 2.76 -11.16
C ARG A 730 3.81 3.28 -11.82
N ALA A 731 4.44 4.30 -11.24
CA ALA A 731 5.74 4.78 -11.72
C ALA A 731 6.84 3.71 -11.60
N GLY A 732 6.81 2.88 -10.56
CA GLY A 732 7.68 1.74 -10.35
C GLY A 732 7.51 0.66 -11.43
N GLN A 733 6.27 0.34 -11.79
CA GLN A 733 5.97 -0.58 -12.90
C GLN A 733 6.50 -0.02 -14.23
N ALA A 734 6.27 1.28 -14.50
CA ALA A 734 6.71 1.94 -15.73
C ALA A 734 8.24 1.92 -15.89
N VAL A 735 9.00 2.18 -14.81
CA VAL A 735 10.47 2.16 -14.89
C VAL A 735 11.04 0.77 -15.07
N ASN A 736 10.44 -0.25 -14.46
CA ASN A 736 10.84 -1.63 -14.69
C ASN A 736 10.61 -2.03 -16.15
N ALA A 737 9.44 -1.72 -16.71
CA ALA A 737 9.12 -1.97 -18.11
C ALA A 737 10.06 -1.21 -19.06
N ALA A 738 10.31 0.09 -18.81
CA ALA A 738 11.23 0.89 -19.61
C ALA A 738 12.69 0.39 -19.54
N MET A 739 13.13 -0.09 -18.38
CA MET A 739 14.46 -0.70 -18.23
C MET A 739 14.57 -2.03 -18.97
N ASN A 740 13.53 -2.87 -18.93
CA ASN A 740 13.48 -4.14 -19.66
C ASN A 740 13.54 -3.94 -21.18
N LEU A 741 12.88 -2.90 -21.71
CA LEU A 741 12.98 -2.51 -23.12
C LEU A 741 14.31 -1.81 -23.47
N GLY A 742 15.22 -1.66 -22.52
CA GLY A 742 16.52 -1.02 -22.74
C GLY A 742 16.43 0.48 -23.04
N LEU A 743 15.29 1.15 -22.77
CA LEU A 743 15.08 2.56 -23.14
C LEU A 743 16.05 3.53 -22.44
N HIS A 744 16.71 3.08 -21.37
CA HIS A 744 17.72 3.84 -20.62
C HIS A 744 19.11 3.85 -21.27
N ALA A 745 19.38 2.91 -22.19
CA ALA A 745 20.71 2.67 -22.76
C ALA A 745 20.75 2.84 -24.29
N LYS A 746 19.83 3.61 -24.88
CA LYS A 746 19.65 3.78 -26.33
C LYS A 746 20.63 4.76 -27.00
N GLY A 747 21.58 5.33 -26.25
CA GLY A 747 22.60 6.24 -26.79
C GLY A 747 22.02 7.41 -27.61
N ASN A 748 22.70 7.76 -28.71
CA ASN A 748 22.27 8.74 -29.71
C ASN A 748 21.63 8.06 -30.94
N GLU A 749 20.97 6.91 -30.77
CA GLU A 749 20.33 6.22 -31.89
C GLU A 749 19.34 7.15 -32.63
N GLU A 750 19.49 7.23 -33.96
CA GLU A 750 18.56 7.90 -34.86
C GLU A 750 17.69 6.83 -35.54
N GLY A 751 16.39 7.04 -35.59
CA GLY A 751 15.42 6.08 -36.13
C GLY A 751 14.00 6.59 -35.98
N TYR A 752 13.06 5.94 -36.67
CA TYR A 752 11.66 6.37 -36.75
C TYR A 752 11.00 6.55 -35.37
N TYR A 753 11.33 5.68 -34.41
CA TYR A 753 10.80 5.72 -33.04
C TYR A 753 11.75 6.34 -32.00
N ALA A 754 12.89 6.90 -32.43
CA ALA A 754 13.94 7.35 -31.52
C ALA A 754 13.45 8.44 -30.57
N GLU A 755 12.67 9.39 -31.07
CA GLU A 755 12.13 10.49 -30.25
C GLU A 755 11.13 9.99 -29.20
N ALA A 756 10.24 9.08 -29.58
CA ALA A 756 9.28 8.47 -28.66
C ALA A 756 9.98 7.68 -27.54
N ASN A 757 11.05 6.95 -27.87
CA ASN A 757 11.86 6.23 -26.89
C ASN A 757 12.54 7.18 -25.89
N ARG A 758 13.14 8.28 -26.38
CA ARG A 758 13.78 9.30 -25.53
C ARG A 758 12.76 9.94 -24.58
N ARG A 759 11.60 10.36 -25.10
CA ARG A 759 10.54 10.99 -24.30
C ARG A 759 9.96 10.00 -23.27
N THR A 760 9.70 8.76 -23.66
CA THR A 760 9.20 7.70 -22.76
C THR A 760 10.16 7.43 -21.61
N TRP A 761 11.45 7.25 -21.89
CA TRP A 761 12.46 7.02 -20.85
C TRP A 761 12.57 8.20 -19.88
N TRP A 762 12.80 9.40 -20.40
CA TRP A 762 13.07 10.53 -19.53
C TRP A 762 11.81 10.99 -18.78
N MET A 763 10.61 10.88 -19.33
CA MET A 763 9.37 11.12 -18.57
C MET A 763 9.14 10.07 -17.48
N THR A 764 9.52 8.81 -17.72
CA THR A 764 9.52 7.76 -16.70
C THR A 764 10.48 8.11 -15.56
N TYR A 765 11.70 8.51 -15.88
CA TYR A 765 12.69 8.99 -14.91
C TYR A 765 12.14 10.16 -14.07
N ILE A 766 11.53 11.16 -14.71
CA ILE A 766 10.96 12.33 -14.03
C ILE A 766 9.87 11.92 -13.03
N LEU A 767 8.93 11.04 -13.42
CA LEU A 767 7.82 10.65 -12.54
C LEU A 767 8.24 9.77 -11.37
N VAL A 768 9.22 8.89 -11.58
CA VAL A 768 9.81 8.10 -10.49
C VAL A 768 10.47 9.01 -9.46
N CYS A 769 11.26 9.98 -9.92
CA CYS A 769 11.86 11.00 -9.05
C CYS A 769 10.78 11.83 -8.35
N GLN A 770 9.70 12.18 -9.05
CA GLN A 770 8.59 12.92 -8.46
C GLN A 770 7.89 12.14 -7.35
N GLY A 771 7.63 10.85 -7.54
CA GLY A 771 7.05 9.99 -6.50
C GLY A 771 7.88 10.01 -5.22
N ALA A 772 9.20 9.97 -5.35
CA ALA A 772 10.14 10.06 -4.24
C ALA A 772 10.09 11.42 -3.51
N ILE A 773 10.02 12.52 -4.26
CA ILE A 773 9.88 13.88 -3.71
C ILE A 773 8.57 14.02 -2.91
N LEU A 774 7.47 13.48 -3.45
CA LEU A 774 6.16 13.59 -2.84
C LEU A 774 6.04 12.78 -1.54
N SER A 775 6.67 11.59 -1.47
CA SER A 775 6.68 10.77 -0.26
C SER A 775 7.82 11.08 0.71
N ASN A 776 8.71 12.03 0.41
CA ASN A 776 9.96 12.25 1.14
C ASN A 776 10.72 10.92 1.36
N SER A 777 10.92 10.16 0.29
CA SER A 777 11.68 8.91 0.31
C SER A 777 12.81 8.96 -0.71
N THR A 778 13.77 8.05 -0.59
CA THR A 778 14.80 7.87 -1.61
C THR A 778 14.18 7.34 -2.91
N PRO A 779 14.60 7.85 -4.09
CA PRO A 779 14.13 7.32 -5.37
C PRO A 779 14.61 5.88 -5.58
N PRO A 780 13.82 5.03 -6.28
CA PRO A 780 14.20 3.65 -6.57
C PRO A 780 15.27 3.53 -7.67
N ILE A 781 15.68 4.64 -8.27
CA ILE A 781 16.75 4.72 -9.28
C ILE A 781 17.88 5.63 -8.79
N LEU A 782 19.10 5.36 -9.25
CA LEU A 782 20.25 6.24 -9.03
C LEU A 782 20.14 7.45 -9.96
N LEU A 783 20.12 8.67 -9.39
CA LEU A 783 19.88 9.90 -10.17
C LEU A 783 20.91 10.12 -11.29
N TYR A 784 22.16 9.74 -11.06
CA TYR A 784 23.30 9.96 -11.94
C TYR A 784 23.93 8.64 -12.40
N ASP A 785 23.10 7.62 -12.64
CA ASP A 785 23.60 6.32 -13.10
C ASP A 785 24.31 6.47 -14.47
N PRO A 786 25.59 6.10 -14.59
CA PRO A 786 26.33 6.22 -15.86
C PRO A 786 25.77 5.30 -16.96
N ARG A 787 24.93 4.31 -16.61
CA ARG A 787 24.25 3.44 -17.59
C ARG A 787 23.09 4.15 -18.29
N PHE A 788 22.65 5.31 -17.79
CA PHE A 788 21.60 6.10 -18.42
C PHE A 788 22.20 6.93 -19.55
N THR A 789 22.37 6.31 -20.72
CA THR A 789 23.07 6.89 -21.88
C THR A 789 22.13 7.46 -22.95
N THR A 790 20.82 7.26 -22.82
CA THR A 790 19.82 7.77 -23.77
C THR A 790 19.86 9.29 -23.89
N ALA A 791 20.00 9.81 -25.11
CA ALA A 791 20.00 11.25 -25.34
C ALA A 791 18.70 11.94 -24.88
N GLY A 792 18.78 13.25 -24.59
CA GLY A 792 17.59 14.05 -24.32
C GLY A 792 16.69 14.19 -25.57
N PRO A 793 15.36 14.31 -25.43
CA PRO A 793 14.45 14.66 -26.51
C PRO A 793 14.88 15.97 -27.21
N THR A 794 14.63 16.04 -28.51
CA THR A 794 15.09 17.14 -29.35
C THR A 794 14.02 18.22 -29.48
N TYR A 795 14.35 19.44 -29.07
CA TYR A 795 13.48 20.62 -29.18
C TYR A 795 14.15 21.68 -30.06
N ILE A 796 13.62 21.94 -31.25
CA ILE A 796 14.23 22.91 -32.19
C ILE A 796 14.07 24.35 -31.65
N GLY A 797 12.94 24.64 -30.98
CA GLY A 797 12.63 25.99 -30.47
C GLY A 797 13.45 26.42 -29.24
N ASP A 798 13.90 25.47 -28.41
CA ASP A 798 14.80 25.71 -27.28
C ASP A 798 15.58 24.42 -26.96
N PRO A 799 16.77 24.22 -27.55
CA PRO A 799 17.56 22.99 -27.40
C PRO A 799 17.95 22.67 -25.95
N MET A 800 17.94 23.66 -25.07
CA MET A 800 18.34 23.52 -23.67
C MET A 800 17.15 23.31 -22.71
N ALA A 801 15.91 23.44 -23.19
CA ALA A 801 14.71 23.31 -22.36
C ALA A 801 14.65 21.96 -21.63
N TRP A 802 14.91 20.86 -22.34
CA TRP A 802 14.89 19.52 -21.74
C TRP A 802 16.01 19.31 -20.72
N THR A 803 17.23 19.66 -21.09
CA THR A 803 18.41 19.48 -20.23
C THR A 803 18.23 20.20 -18.91
N VAL A 804 17.77 21.46 -18.95
CA VAL A 804 17.51 22.25 -17.75
C VAL A 804 16.33 21.69 -16.96
N PHE A 805 15.28 21.18 -17.61
CA PHE A 805 14.17 20.50 -16.94
C PHE A 805 14.61 19.22 -16.22
N LEU A 806 15.44 18.39 -16.85
CA LEU A 806 15.99 17.17 -16.25
C LEU A 806 16.90 17.48 -15.06
N GLN A 807 17.83 18.43 -15.23
CA GLN A 807 18.71 18.89 -14.16
C GLN A 807 17.92 19.52 -13.00
N SER A 808 16.83 20.23 -13.30
CA SER A 808 15.93 20.75 -12.27
C SER A 808 15.30 19.63 -11.44
N GLN A 809 14.92 18.51 -12.06
CA GLN A 809 14.37 17.34 -11.36
C GLN A 809 15.42 16.68 -10.46
N GLN A 810 16.63 16.50 -10.96
CA GLN A 810 17.75 15.95 -10.19
C GLN A 810 18.08 16.84 -8.98
N ALA A 811 18.10 18.15 -9.17
CA ALA A 811 18.36 19.12 -8.12
C ALA A 811 17.29 19.07 -7.01
N ILE A 812 16.00 19.13 -7.35
CA ILE A 812 14.92 19.06 -6.32
C ILE A 812 14.85 17.71 -5.62
N THR A 813 15.18 16.61 -6.32
CA THR A 813 15.25 15.27 -5.71
C THR A 813 16.41 15.20 -4.72
N SER A 814 17.59 15.69 -5.12
CA SER A 814 18.78 15.77 -4.26
C SER A 814 18.58 16.69 -3.05
N SER A 815 17.91 17.84 -3.22
CA SER A 815 17.53 18.72 -2.10
C SER A 815 16.50 18.08 -1.18
N THR A 816 15.65 17.17 -1.69
CA THR A 816 14.72 16.42 -0.84
C THR A 816 15.46 15.37 -0.02
N GLN A 817 16.44 14.67 -0.62
CA GLN A 817 17.31 13.75 0.12
C GLN A 817 18.13 14.50 1.19
N PHE A 818 18.68 15.67 0.86
CA PHE A 818 19.34 16.54 1.84
C PHE A 818 18.46 16.85 3.06
N VAL A 819 17.17 17.13 2.86
CA VAL A 819 16.24 17.38 3.96
C VAL A 819 16.05 16.14 4.84
N ILE A 820 15.99 14.94 4.25
CA ILE A 820 15.89 13.66 4.98
C ILE A 820 17.16 13.46 5.81
N ASP A 821 18.32 13.67 5.20
CA ASP A 821 19.62 13.48 5.85
C ASP A 821 19.86 14.52 6.97
N LEU A 822 19.43 15.77 6.75
CA LEU A 822 19.46 16.83 7.74
C LEU A 822 18.60 16.48 8.95
N ASP A 823 17.36 16.01 8.75
CA ASP A 823 16.46 15.60 9.84
C ASP A 823 17.04 14.42 10.63
N ALA A 824 17.63 13.43 9.94
CA ALA A 824 18.31 12.31 10.58
C ALA A 824 19.53 12.75 11.39
N THR A 825 20.37 13.64 10.84
CA THR A 825 21.58 14.17 11.51
C THR A 825 21.22 14.96 12.76
N LEU A 826 20.18 15.81 12.67
CA LEU A 826 19.69 16.58 13.80
C LEU A 826 19.20 15.66 14.94
N LYS A 827 18.51 14.56 14.62
CA LYS A 827 18.02 13.59 15.62
C LYS A 827 19.12 12.76 16.27
N GLN A 828 20.19 12.45 15.53
CA GLN A 828 21.27 11.57 16.01
C GLN A 828 22.40 12.32 16.73
N GLY A 829 22.46 13.66 16.62
CA GLY A 829 23.52 14.47 17.24
C GLY A 829 24.92 14.20 16.65
N THR A 830 25.00 13.72 15.41
CA THR A 830 26.23 13.32 14.72
C THR A 830 26.92 14.52 14.03
N ASN A 831 28.14 14.29 13.53
CA ASN A 831 29.00 15.32 12.95
C ASN A 831 28.32 16.12 11.82
N SER A 832 28.16 17.43 12.00
CA SER A 832 27.43 18.35 11.11
C SER A 832 28.19 18.75 9.84
N THR A 833 29.47 18.38 9.69
CA THR A 833 30.30 18.82 8.56
C THR A 833 29.82 18.27 7.21
N ALA A 834 29.34 17.02 7.15
CA ALA A 834 28.86 16.43 5.90
C ALA A 834 27.59 17.13 5.37
N ILE A 835 26.68 17.51 6.28
CA ILE A 835 25.47 18.27 5.94
C ILE A 835 25.83 19.70 5.52
N TRP A 836 26.81 20.31 6.18
CA TRP A 836 27.32 21.63 5.82
C TRP A 836 27.87 21.65 4.39
N ASP A 837 28.78 20.73 4.07
CA ASP A 837 29.40 20.64 2.74
C ASP A 837 28.36 20.32 1.66
N ARG A 838 27.42 19.41 1.96
CA ARG A 838 26.35 19.05 1.04
C ARG A 838 25.42 20.22 0.72
N MET A 839 25.14 21.09 1.69
CA MET A 839 24.34 22.29 1.46
C MET A 839 25.05 23.28 0.52
N LEU A 840 26.36 23.49 0.71
CA LEU A 840 27.17 24.35 -0.17
C LEU A 840 27.25 23.79 -1.59
N GLU A 841 27.45 22.49 -1.73
CA GLU A 841 27.49 21.80 -3.02
C GLU A 841 26.18 21.97 -3.78
N LEU A 842 25.04 21.68 -3.15
CA LEU A 842 23.73 21.79 -3.79
C LEU A 842 23.40 23.24 -4.17
N GLU A 843 23.77 24.22 -3.34
CA GLU A 843 23.56 25.63 -3.67
C GLU A 843 24.43 26.08 -4.87
N SER A 844 25.67 25.58 -4.96
CA SER A 844 26.56 25.82 -6.10
C SER A 844 26.02 25.24 -7.42
N ILE A 845 25.22 24.16 -7.35
CA ILE A 845 24.56 23.54 -8.49
C ILE A 845 23.26 24.29 -8.85
N ILE A 846 22.49 24.73 -7.87
CA ILE A 846 21.15 25.27 -8.11
C ILE A 846 21.18 26.72 -8.62
N GLU A 847 22.06 27.59 -8.12
CA GLU A 847 22.12 29.01 -8.57
C GLU A 847 22.34 29.13 -10.09
N PRO A 848 23.34 28.45 -10.70
CA PRO A 848 23.56 28.56 -12.14
C PRO A 848 22.38 28.00 -12.95
N LEU A 849 21.77 26.91 -12.48
CA LEU A 849 20.60 26.31 -13.15
C LEU A 849 19.38 27.23 -13.13
N ILE A 850 19.18 28.03 -12.07
CA ILE A 850 18.12 29.03 -12.03
C ILE A 850 18.36 30.10 -13.09
N ASN A 851 19.58 30.61 -13.19
CA ASN A 851 19.93 31.58 -14.23
C ASN A 851 19.74 31.00 -15.64
N GLN A 852 20.13 29.73 -15.85
CA GLN A 852 19.91 29.05 -17.13
C GLN A 852 18.42 28.85 -17.43
N ALA A 853 17.59 28.55 -16.43
CA ALA A 853 16.14 28.48 -16.58
C ALA A 853 15.54 29.86 -16.89
N ASP A 854 16.17 30.94 -16.43
CA ASP A 854 15.78 32.33 -16.67
C ASP A 854 16.17 32.84 -18.08
N THR A 855 17.30 32.36 -18.62
CA THR A 855 17.74 32.68 -19.98
C THR A 855 16.90 31.93 -21.01
N TRP A 856 15.89 32.60 -21.54
CA TRP A 856 15.16 32.11 -22.69
C TRP A 856 15.83 32.59 -23.98
N THR A 857 16.37 31.66 -24.75
CA THR A 857 16.87 31.92 -26.11
C THR A 857 15.76 31.69 -27.12
N LEU A 858 14.95 32.72 -27.40
CA LEU A 858 14.14 32.72 -28.62
C LEU A 858 15.10 33.13 -29.72
N SER A 859 15.32 32.26 -30.70
CA SER A 859 15.89 32.72 -31.97
C SER A 859 14.98 33.84 -32.46
N THR A 860 15.49 35.07 -32.50
CA THR A 860 14.78 36.26 -32.96
C THR A 860 14.49 36.25 -34.46
N ASN A 861 14.93 35.21 -35.18
CA ASN A 861 14.53 34.95 -36.55
C ASN A 861 13.44 33.88 -36.58
N PRO A 862 12.26 34.16 -37.18
CA PRO A 862 11.26 33.13 -37.44
C PRO A 862 11.87 32.08 -38.37
N GLN A 863 12.12 30.89 -37.83
CA GLN A 863 12.38 29.71 -38.66
C GLN A 863 11.04 29.34 -39.30
N PRO A 864 10.92 29.30 -40.64
CA PRO A 864 9.64 29.14 -41.34
C PRO A 864 8.94 27.79 -41.11
N ASP A 865 9.57 26.83 -40.43
CA ASP A 865 9.08 25.45 -40.25
C ASP A 865 8.88 25.04 -38.77
N LEU A 866 8.88 25.98 -37.83
CA LEU A 866 8.80 25.65 -36.39
C LEU A 866 7.34 25.69 -35.90
N ASP A 867 6.81 24.52 -35.53
CA ASP A 867 5.45 24.40 -34.99
C ASP A 867 5.28 25.20 -33.70
N GLN A 868 4.17 25.95 -33.61
CA GLN A 868 3.80 26.76 -32.46
C GLN A 868 3.59 25.90 -31.19
N SER A 869 3.23 24.62 -31.34
CA SER A 869 3.04 23.69 -30.22
C SER A 869 4.33 23.40 -29.44
N GLU A 870 5.44 23.18 -30.14
CA GLU A 870 6.75 22.87 -29.55
C GLU A 870 7.38 24.10 -28.88
N LEU A 871 7.07 25.31 -29.38
CA LEU A 871 7.44 26.53 -28.66
C LEU A 871 6.77 26.55 -27.29
N VAL A 872 5.45 26.29 -27.23
CA VAL A 872 4.65 26.23 -25.98
C VAL A 872 5.21 25.20 -24.99
N VAL A 873 5.60 24.02 -25.47
CA VAL A 873 6.24 22.97 -24.65
C VAL A 873 7.56 23.47 -24.07
N GLY A 874 8.44 24.09 -24.87
CA GLY A 874 9.69 24.69 -24.39
C GLY A 874 9.46 25.73 -23.29
N GLN A 875 8.47 26.62 -23.47
CA GLN A 875 8.07 27.60 -22.46
C GLN A 875 7.67 26.94 -21.14
N ALA A 876 6.83 25.91 -21.24
CA ALA A 876 6.31 25.19 -20.10
C ALA A 876 7.41 24.41 -19.36
N LEU A 877 8.30 23.72 -20.07
CA LEU A 877 9.45 23.02 -19.49
C LEU A 877 10.36 23.97 -18.69
N ARG A 878 10.68 25.15 -19.25
CA ARG A 878 11.45 26.20 -18.54
C ARG A 878 10.72 26.71 -17.31
N GLY A 879 9.42 27.01 -17.43
CA GLY A 879 8.59 27.43 -16.30
C GLY A 879 8.55 26.39 -15.18
N MET A 880 8.35 25.11 -15.53
CA MET A 880 8.39 24.01 -14.57
C MET A 880 9.77 23.83 -13.94
N ALA A 881 10.86 23.99 -14.71
CA ALA A 881 12.22 23.94 -14.19
C ALA A 881 12.47 25.05 -13.16
N ARG A 882 12.04 26.29 -13.44
CA ARG A 882 12.11 27.41 -12.48
C ARG A 882 11.36 27.10 -11.19
N ILE A 883 10.16 26.53 -11.29
CA ILE A 883 9.37 26.11 -10.12
C ILE A 883 10.13 25.07 -9.29
N LYS A 884 10.67 24.03 -9.93
CA LYS A 884 11.40 22.94 -9.27
C LYS A 884 12.68 23.45 -8.59
N LEU A 885 13.50 24.24 -9.29
CA LEU A 885 14.76 24.77 -8.77
C LEU A 885 14.55 25.73 -7.59
N ASN A 886 13.57 26.63 -7.68
CA ASN A 886 13.27 27.52 -6.56
C ASN A 886 12.66 26.75 -5.38
N SER A 887 11.88 25.69 -5.62
CA SER A 887 11.43 24.80 -4.54
C SER A 887 12.59 24.02 -3.91
N ALA A 888 13.59 23.63 -4.69
CA ALA A 888 14.82 22.99 -4.19
C ALA A 888 15.58 23.94 -3.26
N ARG A 889 15.73 25.22 -3.64
CA ARG A 889 16.33 26.25 -2.77
C ARG A 889 15.58 26.48 -1.48
N ILE A 890 14.24 26.54 -1.52
CA ILE A 890 13.43 26.65 -0.29
C ILE A 890 13.70 25.43 0.62
N LYS A 891 13.79 24.22 0.07
CA LYS A 891 14.11 23.01 0.85
C LYS A 891 15.47 23.09 1.54
N LEU A 892 16.50 23.64 0.89
CA LEU A 892 17.81 23.87 1.50
C LEU A 892 17.76 24.92 2.61
N HIS A 893 17.18 26.09 2.33
CA HIS A 893 17.31 27.27 3.20
C HIS A 893 16.26 27.35 4.31
N ARG A 894 15.12 26.65 4.21
CA ARG A 894 13.99 26.81 5.15
C ARG A 894 14.35 26.57 6.61
N TYR A 895 15.30 25.67 6.91
CA TYR A 895 15.70 25.41 8.30
C TYR A 895 16.46 26.61 8.87
N CYS A 896 17.51 27.08 8.19
CA CYS A 896 18.22 28.31 8.55
C CYS A 896 17.26 29.51 8.64
N ALA A 897 16.38 29.65 7.65
CA ALA A 897 15.49 30.81 7.50
C ALA A 897 14.46 30.94 8.62
N PHE A 898 14.01 29.84 9.24
CA PHE A 898 12.86 29.84 10.14
C PHE A 898 13.11 29.21 11.50
N SER A 899 14.31 28.70 11.79
CA SER A 899 14.67 28.09 13.09
C SER A 899 14.44 28.99 14.31
N ASP A 900 14.45 30.31 14.11
CA ASP A 900 14.22 31.36 15.10
C ASP A 900 12.74 31.78 15.23
N VAL A 901 11.84 31.24 14.39
CA VAL A 901 10.41 31.51 14.46
C VAL A 901 9.76 30.56 15.48
N PRO A 902 9.06 31.06 16.52
CA PRO A 902 8.51 30.20 17.59
C PRO A 902 7.60 29.05 17.11
N VAL A 903 6.86 29.26 16.01
CA VAL A 903 6.03 28.23 15.36
C VAL A 903 6.86 27.08 14.81
N PHE A 904 8.05 27.37 14.29
CA PHE A 904 8.99 26.36 13.81
C PHE A 904 9.67 25.64 14.97
N SER A 905 10.09 26.37 16.01
CA SER A 905 10.75 25.81 17.18
C SER A 905 9.85 24.84 17.96
N LYS A 906 8.52 25.08 18.03
CA LYS A 906 7.55 24.18 18.69
C LYS A 906 7.42 22.79 18.08
N LYS A 907 7.71 22.62 16.78
CA LYS A 907 7.68 21.31 16.08
C LYS A 907 8.98 20.51 16.27
N HIS A 908 10.05 21.22 16.61
CA HIS A 908 11.42 20.70 16.68
C HIS A 908 12.00 20.86 18.10
N CYS A 909 11.14 20.88 19.14
CA CYS A 909 11.55 21.05 20.54
C CYS A 909 12.59 20.02 20.99
N ASP A 910 12.52 18.80 20.44
CA ASP A 910 13.43 17.69 20.73
C ASP A 910 14.89 17.96 20.26
N LEU A 911 15.09 19.01 19.45
CA LEU A 911 16.38 19.35 18.83
C LEU A 911 17.09 20.52 19.53
N ARG A 912 16.53 21.08 20.61
CA ARG A 912 17.27 21.97 21.51
C ARG A 912 17.76 21.19 22.72
N SER A 913 19.01 20.76 22.68
CA SER A 913 19.79 20.52 23.89
C SER A 913 21.20 21.07 23.72
N SER A 914 21.71 21.67 24.80
CA SER A 914 23.07 22.20 25.04
C SER A 914 23.44 23.55 24.44
N SER A 915 23.12 24.62 25.19
CA SER A 915 24.10 25.67 25.51
C SER A 915 23.60 26.59 26.64
N GLU A 916 23.50 26.07 27.87
CA GLU A 916 23.60 26.90 29.08
C GLU A 916 24.36 26.10 30.14
N VAL A 917 25.68 26.31 30.21
CA VAL A 917 26.44 26.02 31.42
C VAL A 917 26.60 27.35 32.13
N SER A 918 25.90 27.52 33.25
CA SER A 918 26.26 28.53 34.23
C SER A 918 26.46 27.86 35.60
N SER A 919 27.52 28.27 36.27
CA SER A 919 27.88 27.96 37.65
C SER A 919 28.76 29.11 38.15
N PRO A 920 28.78 29.39 39.47
CA PRO A 920 28.30 30.67 39.98
C PRO A 920 29.38 31.54 40.62
N GLY A 921 29.15 32.86 40.72
CA GLY A 921 30.01 33.75 41.50
C GLY A 921 29.78 35.25 41.28
N SER A 922 29.10 35.87 42.26
CA SER A 922 29.12 37.28 42.72
C SER A 922 29.77 38.41 41.88
N GLY A 923 28.99 39.47 41.62
CA GLY A 923 29.49 40.85 41.48
C GLY A 923 28.86 41.68 40.34
N THR A 924 27.92 42.58 40.66
CA THR A 924 27.55 43.75 39.82
C THR A 924 28.54 44.91 39.99
N PRO A 925 28.59 45.94 39.12
CA PRO A 925 28.56 45.94 37.64
C PRO A 925 29.65 46.86 37.04
N ALA A 926 29.98 46.70 35.74
CA ALA A 926 30.57 47.78 34.93
C ALA A 926 30.30 47.57 33.43
N ALA A 927 29.62 48.53 32.80
CA ALA A 927 29.69 48.77 31.35
C ALA A 927 30.97 49.58 31.06
N PRO A 928 31.58 49.50 29.86
CA PRO A 928 31.17 50.47 28.83
C PRO A 928 31.30 50.07 27.34
N SER A 929 30.47 50.76 26.54
CA SER A 929 30.65 51.42 25.21
C SER A 929 31.34 50.67 24.05
N CYS A 930 30.72 50.44 22.88
CA CYS A 930 30.25 51.36 21.80
C CYS A 930 31.24 51.41 20.61
N GLY A 931 30.73 51.33 19.38
CA GLY A 931 31.50 51.60 18.16
C GLY A 931 30.81 51.16 16.87
N CYS A 932 29.70 51.80 16.49
CA CYS A 932 29.17 51.74 15.12
C CYS A 932 30.15 52.44 14.15
N SER A 933 30.26 52.00 12.89
CA SER A 933 30.29 52.91 11.72
C SER A 933 30.09 52.19 10.38
N ASN A 934 29.28 52.84 9.56
CA ASN A 934 28.92 52.53 8.17
C ASN A 934 30.11 52.66 7.21
N THR A 935 30.11 51.87 6.13
CA THR A 935 30.41 52.39 4.78
C THR A 935 29.86 51.47 3.70
N PHE A 936 28.80 51.92 3.02
CA PHE A 936 28.50 51.53 1.64
C PHE A 936 29.56 52.17 0.73
N HIS A 937 30.15 51.42 -0.21
CA HIS A 937 30.26 51.78 -1.64
C HIS A 937 31.13 50.78 -2.43
N ASN A 938 30.66 50.51 -3.65
CA ASN A 938 31.36 50.03 -4.86
C ASN A 938 31.41 48.51 -5.16
N LEU A 939 30.72 48.15 -6.25
CA LEU A 939 31.01 47.00 -7.12
C LEU A 939 32.45 47.07 -7.66
N PRO A 940 33.00 45.91 -8.08
CA PRO A 940 33.49 45.85 -9.46
C PRO A 940 33.01 44.62 -10.25
N THR A 941 32.92 44.86 -11.55
CA THR A 941 32.53 44.02 -12.68
C THR A 941 33.63 43.04 -13.12
N ALA A 942 33.24 42.06 -13.94
CA ALA A 942 34.06 40.99 -14.50
C ALA A 942 35.21 41.45 -15.42
N ALA A 943 36.40 40.87 -15.24
CA ALA A 943 37.30 40.40 -16.30
C ALA A 943 38.49 39.61 -15.70
N ASP A 944 38.93 38.63 -16.49
CA ASP A 944 40.21 37.92 -16.52
C ASP A 944 40.42 36.59 -15.77
N LEU A 945 40.70 35.61 -16.63
CA LEU A 945 40.97 34.20 -16.44
C LEU A 945 42.45 33.93 -16.06
N SER A 946 42.63 32.78 -15.40
CA SER A 946 43.68 31.77 -15.60
C SER A 946 44.73 31.51 -14.50
N ASN A 947 44.83 30.19 -14.19
CA ASN A 947 45.96 29.39 -13.68
C ASN A 947 46.22 29.21 -12.16
N SER A 948 45.58 28.16 -11.62
CA SER A 948 46.17 27.00 -10.88
C SER A 948 46.80 27.22 -9.46
N PRO A 949 47.06 26.17 -8.64
CA PRO A 949 46.19 25.84 -7.50
C PRO A 949 46.94 25.68 -6.14
N MET A 950 46.15 25.36 -5.10
CA MET A 950 46.49 24.72 -3.81
C MET A 950 46.90 25.55 -2.57
N SER A 951 46.29 25.10 -1.46
CA SER A 951 46.60 25.28 -0.03
C SER A 951 46.21 26.64 0.58
N THR A 952 45.22 26.69 1.46
CA THR A 952 45.29 26.15 2.82
C THR A 952 43.87 26.04 3.41
N MET A 953 43.57 24.88 3.99
CA MET A 953 42.38 24.68 4.82
C MET A 953 42.55 25.46 6.13
N SER A 954 41.78 26.52 6.33
CA SER A 954 41.56 27.11 7.65
C SER A 954 40.32 26.48 8.27
N SER A 955 40.52 25.84 9.42
CA SER A 955 39.49 25.23 10.26
C SER A 955 38.35 26.22 10.57
N PRO A 956 37.09 25.77 10.69
CA PRO A 956 36.01 26.67 11.07
C PRO A 956 36.19 27.14 12.52
N PRO A 957 35.86 28.40 12.86
CA PRO A 957 35.96 28.90 14.21
C PRO A 957 34.98 28.15 15.11
N ILE A 958 35.45 27.77 16.29
CA ILE A 958 34.67 27.19 17.37
C ILE A 958 33.59 28.21 17.77
N GLY A 959 32.35 27.95 17.34
CA GLY A 959 31.17 28.76 17.65
C GLY A 959 30.41 29.27 16.41
N CYS A 960 29.86 28.38 15.58
CA CYS A 960 28.81 28.76 14.63
C CYS A 960 28.00 27.52 14.21
N GLY A 961 26.74 27.73 13.80
CA GLY A 961 25.69 26.69 13.79
C GLY A 961 25.89 25.51 12.83
N ILE A 962 24.95 24.57 12.89
CA ILE A 962 24.92 23.30 12.12
C ILE A 962 24.96 23.52 10.59
N LEU A 963 24.74 24.75 10.08
CA LEU A 963 24.56 25.05 8.66
C LEU A 963 25.26 26.36 8.20
N PRO A 964 25.69 26.45 6.92
CA PRO A 964 26.58 27.51 6.40
C PRO A 964 25.98 28.91 6.31
N TYR A 965 24.67 29.05 6.35
CA TYR A 965 24.00 30.31 6.06
C TYR A 965 23.29 30.89 7.27
N SER A 966 23.38 32.21 7.42
CA SER A 966 22.64 32.93 8.46
C SER A 966 21.13 32.86 8.23
N SER A 967 20.37 33.02 9.32
CA SER A 967 18.91 33.10 9.30
C SER A 967 18.39 34.22 8.38
N HIS A 968 19.05 35.39 8.41
CA HIS A 968 18.70 36.53 7.55
C HIS A 968 18.93 36.24 6.06
N TYR A 969 20.11 35.70 5.71
CA TYR A 969 20.42 35.34 4.32
C TYR A 969 19.42 34.31 3.78
N SER A 970 19.19 33.25 4.56
CA SER A 970 18.30 32.16 4.17
C SER A 970 16.84 32.60 4.03
N ALA A 971 16.37 33.53 4.88
CA ALA A 971 15.04 34.13 4.74
C ALA A 971 14.91 34.95 3.45
N LYS A 972 15.94 35.70 3.05
CA LYS A 972 15.97 36.43 1.76
C LYS A 972 15.95 35.48 0.57
N VAL A 973 16.68 34.36 0.64
CA VAL A 973 16.65 33.32 -0.41
C VAL A 973 15.25 32.71 -0.51
N CYS A 974 14.64 32.30 0.62
CA CYS A 974 13.29 31.75 0.64
C CYS A 974 12.25 32.74 0.08
N LEU A 975 12.37 34.03 0.40
CA LEU A 975 11.50 35.09 -0.12
C LEU A 975 11.58 35.19 -1.65
N LYS A 976 12.81 35.31 -2.20
CA LYS A 976 13.03 35.40 -3.65
C LYS A 976 12.51 34.14 -4.35
N SER A 977 12.83 32.97 -3.82
CA SER A 977 12.40 31.70 -4.40
C SER A 977 10.88 31.53 -4.35
N ALA A 978 10.19 31.95 -3.30
CA ALA A 978 8.73 31.89 -3.23
C ALA A 978 8.07 32.78 -4.30
N PHE A 979 8.54 34.01 -4.48
CA PHE A 979 8.03 34.88 -5.55
C PHE A 979 8.32 34.33 -6.94
N ASN A 980 9.51 33.77 -7.16
CA ASN A 980 9.85 33.14 -8.44
C ASN A 980 8.92 31.96 -8.76
N ILE A 981 8.57 31.14 -7.76
CA ILE A 981 7.59 30.05 -7.95
C ILE A 981 6.22 30.63 -8.30
N ALA A 982 5.74 31.63 -7.56
CA ALA A 982 4.44 32.27 -7.80
C ALA A 982 4.33 32.89 -9.21
N LEU A 983 5.35 33.64 -9.63
CA LEU A 983 5.43 34.23 -10.98
C LEU A 983 5.50 33.15 -12.05
N SER A 984 6.28 32.09 -11.83
CA SER A 984 6.38 30.98 -12.79
C SER A 984 5.05 30.23 -12.94
N PHE A 985 4.32 30.01 -11.84
CA PHE A 985 2.97 29.46 -11.93
C PHE A 985 2.00 30.39 -12.66
N GLN A 986 2.17 31.70 -12.60
CA GLN A 986 1.33 32.63 -13.35
C GLN A 986 1.69 32.65 -14.84
N SER A 987 2.97 32.51 -15.18
CA SER A 987 3.49 32.60 -16.55
C SER A 987 3.40 31.29 -17.34
N LEU A 988 3.09 30.16 -16.70
CA LEU A 988 2.86 28.90 -17.41
C LEU A 988 1.70 29.08 -18.42
N PRO A 989 1.86 28.61 -19.67
CA PRO A 989 0.84 28.78 -20.71
C PRO A 989 -0.46 28.11 -20.27
N TYR A 990 -1.59 28.63 -20.75
CA TYR A 990 -2.90 27.99 -20.63
C TYR A 990 -3.21 27.21 -21.91
N PRO A 991 -3.94 26.09 -21.84
CA PRO A 991 -4.40 25.42 -23.06
C PRO A 991 -5.28 26.34 -23.88
N GLN A 992 -5.07 26.36 -25.20
CA GLN A 992 -5.84 27.17 -26.15
C GLN A 992 -6.56 26.24 -27.14
N PRO A 993 -7.70 25.64 -26.76
CA PRO A 993 -8.45 24.76 -27.65
C PRO A 993 -9.06 25.55 -28.81
N ILE A 994 -8.68 25.17 -30.04
CA ILE A 994 -9.34 25.60 -31.27
C ILE A 994 -10.53 24.66 -31.53
N ARG A 995 -11.69 25.23 -31.86
CA ARG A 995 -12.93 24.48 -32.10
C ARG A 995 -13.47 24.75 -33.51
N PRO A 996 -14.09 23.76 -34.18
CA PRO A 996 -14.59 23.93 -35.55
C PRO A 996 -15.65 25.02 -35.72
N ASN A 997 -16.47 25.26 -34.69
CA ASN A 997 -17.66 26.11 -34.76
C ASN A 997 -17.57 27.41 -33.94
N ASP A 998 -16.37 27.82 -33.52
CA ASP A 998 -16.18 29.02 -32.70
C ASP A 998 -15.49 30.16 -33.50
N PRO A 999 -16.22 31.23 -33.88
CA PRO A 999 -15.65 32.35 -34.62
C PRO A 999 -14.53 33.10 -33.87
N LEU A 1000 -14.47 32.96 -32.54
CA LEU A 1000 -13.44 33.59 -31.68
C LEU A 1000 -12.19 32.71 -31.53
N SER A 1001 -12.17 31.47 -32.05
CA SER A 1001 -10.97 30.61 -32.02
C SER A 1001 -9.79 31.16 -32.84
N PHE A 1002 -10.06 32.05 -33.80
CA PHE A 1002 -9.03 32.73 -34.60
C PHE A 1002 -8.56 34.07 -34.00
N PHE A 1003 -9.21 34.56 -32.93
CA PHE A 1003 -8.88 35.81 -32.22
C PHE A 1003 -8.81 35.60 -30.70
N PRO A 1004 -7.82 34.82 -30.20
CA PRO A 1004 -7.74 34.41 -28.79
C PRO A 1004 -7.60 35.59 -27.80
N GLU A 1005 -7.12 36.75 -28.25
CA GLU A 1005 -6.96 37.96 -27.42
C GLU A 1005 -8.30 38.64 -27.06
N MET A 1006 -9.41 38.31 -27.75
CA MET A 1006 -10.74 38.88 -27.51
C MET A 1006 -11.63 38.01 -26.60
N ARG A 1007 -11.18 36.83 -26.16
CA ARG A 1007 -11.93 36.00 -25.21
C ARG A 1007 -11.79 36.53 -23.78
N THR A 1008 -12.89 37.01 -23.21
CA THR A 1008 -12.96 37.50 -21.82
C THR A 1008 -13.40 36.46 -20.79
N ASP A 1009 -13.76 35.23 -21.20
CA ASP A 1009 -14.31 34.19 -20.33
C ASP A 1009 -13.35 33.01 -20.04
N THR A 1010 -13.46 32.52 -18.80
CA THR A 1010 -12.85 31.32 -18.18
C THR A 1010 -11.71 30.60 -18.91
N LYS A 1011 -10.48 30.72 -18.36
CA LYS A 1011 -9.30 30.01 -18.86
C LYS A 1011 -9.43 28.50 -18.70
N ALA A 1012 -9.06 27.75 -19.74
CA ALA A 1012 -9.01 26.29 -19.72
C ALA A 1012 -8.13 25.75 -18.57
N PRO A 1013 -8.47 24.58 -17.98
CA PRO A 1013 -7.68 23.99 -16.91
C PRO A 1013 -6.33 23.52 -17.43
N ARG A 1014 -5.25 23.88 -16.73
CA ARG A 1014 -3.94 23.25 -16.94
C ARG A 1014 -3.99 21.82 -16.42
N MET A 1015 -3.27 20.91 -17.09
CA MET A 1015 -3.30 19.48 -16.76
C MET A 1015 -1.96 18.97 -16.22
N ILE A 1016 -1.99 17.74 -15.69
CA ILE A 1016 -0.82 16.98 -15.21
C ILE A 1016 0.05 17.78 -14.20
N PRO A 1017 -0.52 18.13 -13.04
CA PRO A 1017 0.09 19.01 -12.04
C PRO A 1017 1.19 18.33 -11.20
N VAL A 1018 2.11 17.60 -11.84
CA VAL A 1018 3.14 16.76 -11.22
C VAL A 1018 4.01 17.54 -10.22
N PHE A 1019 4.20 18.84 -10.44
CA PHE A 1019 4.98 19.76 -9.60
C PHE A 1019 4.13 20.63 -8.66
N ALA A 1020 2.81 20.38 -8.52
CA ALA A 1020 1.94 21.19 -7.67
C ALA A 1020 2.37 21.23 -6.19
N CYS A 1021 3.07 20.20 -5.69
CA CYS A 1021 3.64 20.23 -4.34
C CYS A 1021 4.61 21.40 -4.11
N CYS A 1022 5.23 21.94 -5.17
CA CYS A 1022 6.09 23.13 -5.11
C CYS A 1022 5.30 24.40 -4.75
N ALA A 1023 4.03 24.46 -5.13
CA ALA A 1023 3.13 25.55 -4.73
C ALA A 1023 3.03 25.63 -3.19
N MET A 1024 2.96 24.48 -2.52
CA MET A 1024 2.88 24.41 -1.06
C MET A 1024 4.18 24.83 -0.38
N GLN A 1025 5.33 24.50 -0.98
CA GLN A 1025 6.63 24.99 -0.48
C GLN A 1025 6.72 26.51 -0.56
N SER A 1026 6.22 27.11 -1.66
CA SER A 1026 6.12 28.55 -1.82
C SER A 1026 5.16 29.18 -0.81
N SER A 1027 3.95 28.63 -0.66
CA SER A 1027 2.96 29.09 0.31
C SER A 1027 3.49 29.02 1.74
N TYR A 1028 4.15 27.91 2.10
CA TYR A 1028 4.83 27.76 3.38
C TYR A 1028 5.86 28.88 3.61
N ALA A 1029 6.70 29.19 2.62
CA ALA A 1029 7.67 30.26 2.73
C ALA A 1029 6.99 31.64 2.93
N PHE A 1030 5.98 31.99 2.13
CA PHE A 1030 5.21 33.24 2.30
C PHE A 1030 4.59 33.36 3.70
N ILE A 1031 4.01 32.27 4.20
CA ILE A 1031 3.36 32.20 5.51
C ILE A 1031 4.40 32.36 6.63
N MET A 1032 5.52 31.62 6.57
CA MET A 1032 6.58 31.69 7.58
C MET A 1032 7.28 33.04 7.59
N LEU A 1033 7.48 33.67 6.43
CA LEU A 1033 8.01 35.03 6.32
C LEU A 1033 7.05 36.05 6.95
N SER A 1034 5.74 35.87 6.77
CA SER A 1034 4.73 36.70 7.42
C SER A 1034 4.78 36.57 8.95
N TYR A 1035 4.89 35.35 9.48
CA TYR A 1035 5.07 35.13 10.92
C TYR A 1035 6.36 35.74 11.46
N LYS A 1036 7.46 35.58 10.72
CA LYS A 1036 8.76 36.13 11.11
C LYS A 1036 8.72 37.67 11.18
N MET A 1037 8.07 38.33 10.23
CA MET A 1037 7.90 39.79 10.26
C MET A 1037 6.99 40.26 11.40
N LYS A 1038 5.90 39.53 11.70
CA LYS A 1038 5.03 39.85 12.85
C LYS A 1038 5.75 39.67 14.19
N ALA A 1039 6.56 38.62 14.34
CA ALA A 1039 7.37 38.41 15.55
C ALA A 1039 8.40 39.53 15.76
N MET A 1040 9.05 40.01 14.69
CA MET A 1040 9.99 41.14 14.77
C MET A 1040 9.30 42.46 15.18
N LYS A 1041 8.03 42.68 14.80
CA LYS A 1041 7.22 43.80 15.29
C LYS A 1041 6.89 43.65 16.78
N PHE A 1042 6.56 42.44 17.25
CA PHE A 1042 6.18 42.16 18.64
C PHE A 1042 7.36 42.33 19.63
N MET A 1043 8.59 42.10 19.17
CA MET A 1043 9.81 42.27 19.97
C MET A 1043 10.35 43.72 20.04
N GLY A 1044 9.60 44.71 19.54
CA GLY A 1044 9.99 46.13 19.59
C GLY A 1044 11.22 46.49 18.74
N ALA A 1045 11.63 45.63 17.81
CA ALA A 1045 12.86 45.79 17.02
C ALA A 1045 12.72 46.69 15.78
N VAL A 1046 11.52 47.23 15.51
CA VAL A 1046 11.22 48.05 14.32
C VAL A 1046 10.99 49.50 14.73
N VAL A 1047 11.91 50.39 14.34
CA VAL A 1047 11.79 51.85 14.46
C VAL A 1047 10.57 52.34 13.66
N GLU A 1048 9.81 53.32 14.17
CA GLU A 1048 8.57 53.87 13.54
C GLU A 1048 8.70 54.18 12.04
N SER A 1049 9.88 54.58 11.55
CA SER A 1049 10.13 54.86 10.11
C SER A 1049 10.14 53.64 9.19
N LYS A 1050 10.26 52.42 9.73
CA LYS A 1050 10.30 51.15 8.96
C LYS A 1050 8.94 50.45 8.89
N ASP A 1051 7.92 50.97 9.57
CA ASP A 1051 6.62 50.31 9.66
C ASP A 1051 5.85 50.31 8.32
N ALA A 1052 5.96 51.39 7.55
CA ALA A 1052 5.41 51.49 6.20
C ALA A 1052 6.03 50.48 5.21
N GLN A 1053 7.34 50.24 5.31
CA GLN A 1053 8.04 49.25 4.48
C GLN A 1053 7.66 47.81 4.87
N ALA A 1054 7.48 47.54 6.15
CA ALA A 1054 7.00 46.25 6.65
C ALA A 1054 5.56 45.95 6.20
N MET A 1055 4.67 46.96 6.23
CA MET A 1055 3.31 46.84 5.68
C MET A 1055 3.30 46.57 4.18
N LYS A 1056 4.16 47.27 3.41
CA LYS A 1056 4.33 47.02 1.97
C LYS A 1056 4.77 45.58 1.69
N LEU A 1057 5.75 45.07 2.42
CA LEU A 1057 6.23 43.70 2.25
C LEU A 1057 5.16 42.66 2.63
N MET A 1058 4.39 42.88 3.71
CA MET A 1058 3.24 42.03 4.05
C MET A 1058 2.22 41.97 2.90
N GLY A 1059 1.92 43.11 2.27
CA GLY A 1059 1.05 43.18 1.09
C GLY A 1059 1.60 42.34 -0.07
N GLN A 1060 2.89 42.44 -0.36
CA GLN A 1060 3.54 41.63 -1.40
C GLN A 1060 3.49 40.13 -1.09
N LEU A 1061 3.70 39.71 0.17
CA LEU A 1061 3.59 38.30 0.56
C LEU A 1061 2.17 37.76 0.33
N SER A 1062 1.16 38.57 0.64
CA SER A 1062 -0.25 38.23 0.39
C SER A 1062 -0.56 38.12 -1.10
N GLU A 1063 -0.01 39.02 -1.92
CA GLU A 1063 -0.14 38.98 -3.38
C GLU A 1063 0.50 37.71 -3.96
N GLY A 1064 1.73 37.38 -3.53
CA GLY A 1064 2.40 36.15 -3.92
C GLY A 1064 1.62 34.89 -3.55
N LEU A 1065 0.99 34.88 -2.38
CA LEU A 1065 0.12 33.78 -1.95
C LEU A 1065 -1.15 33.67 -2.81
N GLN A 1066 -1.75 34.80 -3.18
CA GLN A 1066 -2.93 34.86 -4.05
C GLN A 1066 -2.64 34.36 -5.46
N MET A 1067 -1.45 34.63 -5.99
CA MET A 1067 -1.01 34.08 -7.29
C MET A 1067 -0.97 32.55 -7.26
N ILE A 1068 -0.42 31.97 -6.20
CA ILE A 1068 -0.39 30.51 -6.00
C ILE A 1068 -1.80 29.93 -5.88
N LEU A 1069 -2.67 30.57 -5.09
CA LEU A 1069 -4.07 30.14 -4.94
C LEU A 1069 -4.81 30.16 -6.27
N THR A 1070 -4.64 31.21 -7.07
CA THR A 1070 -5.23 31.34 -8.40
C THR A 1070 -4.76 30.22 -9.32
N ALA A 1071 -3.46 29.89 -9.25
CA ALA A 1071 -2.90 28.80 -10.04
C ALA A 1071 -3.47 27.43 -9.66
N LEU A 1072 -3.55 27.12 -8.36
CA LEU A 1072 -4.14 25.88 -7.85
C LEU A 1072 -5.64 25.77 -8.15
N LYS A 1073 -6.38 26.88 -8.07
CA LYS A 1073 -7.81 26.93 -8.45
C LYS A 1073 -8.03 26.52 -9.90
N ASN A 1074 -7.20 27.00 -10.82
CA ASN A 1074 -7.28 26.60 -12.24
C ASN A 1074 -7.01 25.09 -12.44
N TYR A 1075 -6.03 24.51 -11.75
CA TYR A 1075 -5.83 23.06 -11.81
C TYR A 1075 -6.99 22.28 -11.17
N SER A 1076 -7.59 22.81 -10.11
CA SER A 1076 -8.70 22.16 -9.40
C SER A 1076 -10.01 22.08 -10.19
N THR A 1077 -10.11 22.83 -11.30
CA THR A 1077 -11.21 22.69 -12.26
C THR A 1077 -11.28 21.27 -12.84
N ALA A 1078 -10.13 20.63 -13.06
CA ALA A 1078 -10.03 19.24 -13.50
C ALA A 1078 -9.68 18.28 -12.33
N TYR A 1079 -8.79 18.68 -11.43
CA TYR A 1079 -8.22 17.79 -10.42
C TYR A 1079 -8.66 18.13 -9.00
N GLU A 1080 -9.64 17.41 -8.48
CA GLU A 1080 -10.32 17.73 -7.21
C GLU A 1080 -9.37 17.78 -6.00
N ALA A 1081 -8.39 16.87 -5.94
CA ALA A 1081 -7.48 16.78 -4.79
C ALA A 1081 -6.68 18.09 -4.58
N LEU A 1082 -6.41 18.84 -5.65
CA LEU A 1082 -5.75 20.14 -5.59
C LEU A 1082 -6.61 21.24 -4.96
N GLY A 1083 -7.94 21.12 -4.99
CA GLY A 1083 -8.83 21.98 -4.22
C GLY A 1083 -8.58 21.87 -2.71
N GLY A 1084 -8.16 20.69 -2.24
CA GLY A 1084 -7.71 20.47 -0.87
C GLY A 1084 -6.45 21.27 -0.50
N MET A 1085 -5.50 21.41 -1.43
CA MET A 1085 -4.29 22.21 -1.23
C MET A 1085 -4.60 23.70 -1.14
N SER A 1086 -5.42 24.22 -2.06
CA SER A 1086 -5.83 25.63 -2.01
C SER A 1086 -6.58 25.96 -0.71
N GLY A 1087 -7.47 25.06 -0.25
CA GLY A 1087 -8.20 25.25 1.01
C GLY A 1087 -7.27 25.30 2.23
N GLN A 1088 -6.21 24.47 2.27
CA GLN A 1088 -5.23 24.53 3.37
C GLN A 1088 -4.43 25.83 3.37
N ILE A 1089 -4.05 26.31 2.19
CA ILE A 1089 -3.36 27.58 2.05
C ILE A 1089 -4.27 28.73 2.51
N GLU A 1090 -5.55 28.73 2.12
CA GLU A 1090 -6.52 29.76 2.54
C GLU A 1090 -6.70 29.80 4.06
N VAL A 1091 -6.83 28.64 4.71
CA VAL A 1091 -6.93 28.55 6.18
C VAL A 1091 -5.64 29.08 6.85
N ALA A 1092 -4.47 28.69 6.36
CA ALA A 1092 -3.20 29.15 6.91
C ALA A 1092 -2.91 30.64 6.61
N ALA A 1093 -3.49 31.21 5.55
CA ALA A 1093 -3.46 32.63 5.28
C ALA A 1093 -4.34 33.41 6.26
N GLN A 1094 -5.53 32.89 6.57
CA GLN A 1094 -6.46 33.49 7.54
C GLN A 1094 -5.87 33.54 8.96
N SER A 1095 -5.13 32.51 9.39
CA SER A 1095 -4.48 32.50 10.71
C SER A 1095 -3.42 33.59 10.88
N ILE A 1096 -2.76 34.01 9.78
CA ILE A 1096 -1.86 35.16 9.82
C ILE A 1096 -2.66 36.42 10.12
N ASN A 1097 -3.80 36.64 9.46
CA ASN A 1097 -4.61 37.85 9.62
C ASN A 1097 -5.26 37.95 11.02
N ALA A 1098 -5.53 36.82 11.67
CA ALA A 1098 -6.15 36.76 13.00
C ALA A 1098 -5.20 37.06 14.19
N MET A 1099 -3.89 37.18 13.98
CA MET A 1099 -2.96 37.55 15.06
C MET A 1099 -3.17 39.02 15.49
N PRO A 1100 -3.41 39.31 16.79
CA PRO A 1100 -3.73 40.64 17.27
C PRO A 1100 -2.60 41.63 16.97
N THR A 1101 -2.96 42.77 16.38
CA THR A 1101 -2.01 43.81 15.93
C THR A 1101 -1.75 44.92 16.94
N ASN A 1102 -2.50 44.99 18.06
CA ASN A 1102 -2.42 46.14 18.96
C ASN A 1102 -2.03 45.73 20.39
N GLY A 1103 -1.01 46.40 20.91
CA GLY A 1103 -0.77 46.49 22.34
C GLY A 1103 -1.82 47.37 22.99
N MET A 1104 -2.61 46.80 23.88
CA MET A 1104 -3.24 47.45 25.03
C MET A 1104 -3.75 46.30 25.93
N MET A 1105 -3.00 45.99 26.98
CA MET A 1105 -3.58 45.30 28.13
C MET A 1105 -4.44 46.34 28.86
N ASP A 1106 -5.74 46.33 28.64
CA ASP A 1106 -6.65 46.83 29.66
C ASP A 1106 -6.96 45.66 30.59
N GLY A 1107 -6.43 45.78 31.80
CA GLY A 1107 -6.72 44.90 32.91
C GLY A 1107 -8.18 45.03 33.31
N ASN A 1108 -8.90 43.92 33.24
CA ASN A 1108 -9.96 43.49 34.15
C ASN A 1108 -10.60 42.26 33.50
N PHE A 1109 -10.44 41.09 34.10
CA PHE A 1109 -11.56 40.34 34.68
C PHE A 1109 -11.02 39.09 35.36
N SER A 1110 -11.43 38.99 36.62
CA SER A 1110 -11.26 37.94 37.63
C SER A 1110 -11.81 36.58 37.23
#